data_AF-A0A6N6KFX1-F1
#
_entry.id   AF-A0A6N6KFX1-F1
#
_cell.length_a   1.000
_cell.length_b   1.000
_cell.length_c   1.000
_cell.angle_alpha   90.00
_cell.angle_beta   90.00
_cell.angle_gamma   90.00
#
_symmetry.space_group_name_H-M   'P 1'
#
loop_
_entity.id
_entity.type
_entity.pdbx_description
1 polymer ?
#
loop_
_entity_poly.entity_id
_entity_poly.type
_entity_poly.pdbx_seq_one_letter_code
_entity_poly.pdbx_strand_id
1 'polypeptide(L)'
;RPWNRFSINTRNESDGSKILDYEGNWRDIFQNWEALAHSYPGFVESMIHKFLNASTFDGYNPYRVTKGGIDWETIEPDDPWSYIGYWGDHQIIYLLKFLEFFDKHNAEGINALLNDEVFVYANVPYKIKSYKDILVNPKDTIDFDHEADELIRAQRDQLGADGALLRDANGQIIQVNFMEKMLATVLAKLSNFIPHGGIWMNTQRPEWNDANNALVGNGVSMVTLYYLRRFLKFFEGVFEKTDQKSFPLSGELKAFFENITETLKKEQHLLAGSIDDKNRKTVLDGLGQAGSNYRSIIYQTAFSGQKQSVSLDAIKHFMDLALAYLEHSIRSNKRSDSLYHAYNLMTVESNDEVSISYLSEMLEGQVAVLSSGYLDSKEALEVLDALKSSSLFREDQYSYILYPNKDLPGFMEKNVIPARAVSDSTLLSELVDQGNLQIVEKDLKGNYHFNGNFKNAKDLEVALEELSETGFLELVEQDGSRVLQIFEEVFNHKAFTGRSGTFYGYEGLGSIYWHMVSKLQLAVQECCLKAIQENESEEVVGRLLEHYYEINEGIGVHKPPMLYGAFPTDPYSHTPAGKGAQQPGMTGQVKEDILCRFGELGVFVENGELIFDPCLLRKDEFLSNSHIFEYIDVNQTRRKIEVSSGSLGFTYCQVPIIYQLSEKPGIVVEFSDNSTVEFDSLSLDLKTSGQIFDRQGEVTKILVHLKESDLR
;
A
#
# COMPACT_ATOMS: atom_id res chain seq x y z
N ARG A 1 -8.06 -4.61 20.34
CA ARG A 1 -8.08 -3.33 19.59
C ARG A 1 -9.33 -2.56 20.01
N PRO A 2 -9.29 -1.88 21.16
CA PRO A 2 -10.50 -1.32 21.80
C PRO A 2 -11.14 -0.14 21.05
N TRP A 3 -10.39 0.57 20.20
CA TRP A 3 -10.91 1.63 19.33
C TRP A 3 -11.77 1.08 18.17
N ASN A 4 -11.66 -0.21 17.85
CA ASN A 4 -12.49 -0.85 16.82
C ASN A 4 -13.70 -1.49 17.49
N ARG A 5 -14.90 -0.95 17.22
CA ARG A 5 -16.16 -1.62 17.55
C ARG A 5 -16.34 -2.82 16.63
N PHE A 6 -16.56 -4.00 17.21
CA PHE A 6 -16.88 -5.20 16.43
C PHE A 6 -18.29 -5.69 16.77
N SER A 7 -18.96 -6.29 15.79
CA SER A 7 -20.22 -7.01 15.94
C SER A 7 -20.20 -8.23 15.04
N ILE A 8 -20.63 -9.39 15.54
CA ILE A 8 -20.60 -10.65 14.77
C ILE A 8 -22.00 -10.94 14.24
N ASN A 9 -22.39 -10.20 13.20
CA ASN A 9 -23.74 -10.23 12.62
C ASN A 9 -23.88 -11.37 11.59
N THR A 10 -23.59 -12.61 12.01
CA THR A 10 -23.56 -13.78 11.10
C THR A 10 -24.89 -14.53 11.02
N ARG A 11 -25.80 -14.26 11.97
CA ARG A 11 -27.13 -14.87 12.05
C ARG A 11 -28.19 -13.83 12.31
N ASN A 12 -29.35 -14.00 11.69
CA ASN A 12 -30.53 -13.20 11.96
C ASN A 12 -31.00 -13.44 13.40
N GLU A 13 -31.23 -12.37 14.14
CA GLU A 13 -31.62 -12.44 15.56
C GLU A 13 -33.01 -13.06 15.76
N SER A 14 -33.89 -12.97 14.76
CA SER A 14 -35.27 -13.44 14.86
C SER A 14 -35.43 -14.94 14.61
N ASP A 15 -34.67 -15.53 13.68
CA ASP A 15 -34.84 -16.92 13.24
C ASP A 15 -33.54 -17.75 13.22
N GLY A 16 -32.38 -17.14 13.52
CA GLY A 16 -31.08 -17.79 13.53
C GLY A 16 -30.52 -18.15 12.15
N SER A 17 -31.17 -17.75 11.06
CA SER A 17 -30.74 -17.99 9.68
C SER A 17 -29.44 -17.25 9.34
N LYS A 18 -28.67 -17.74 8.36
CA LYS A 18 -27.39 -17.14 7.95
C LYS A 18 -27.61 -15.78 7.30
N ILE A 19 -26.79 -14.79 7.67
CA ILE A 19 -26.72 -13.49 6.99
C ILE A 19 -25.64 -13.55 5.90
N LEU A 20 -25.96 -13.07 4.69
CA LEU A 20 -25.01 -12.90 3.58
C LEU A 20 -24.73 -11.42 3.40
N ASP A 21 -23.77 -10.89 4.15
CA ASP A 21 -23.40 -9.49 4.16
C ASP A 21 -21.89 -9.31 4.39
N TYR A 22 -21.37 -8.13 4.05
CA TYR A 22 -20.00 -7.73 4.37
C TYR A 22 -19.89 -6.21 4.48
N GLU A 23 -19.01 -5.77 5.37
CA GLU A 23 -18.47 -4.42 5.40
C GLU A 23 -16.99 -4.49 5.81
N GLY A 24 -16.18 -3.56 5.32
CA GLY A 24 -14.79 -3.49 5.71
C GLY A 24 -14.10 -2.23 5.19
N ASN A 25 -13.12 -1.75 5.96
CA ASN A 25 -12.22 -0.70 5.49
C ASN A 25 -11.53 -1.18 4.21
N TRP A 26 -11.34 -0.25 3.27
CA TRP A 26 -10.92 -0.51 1.89
C TRP A 26 -9.73 -1.48 1.79
N ARG A 27 -8.60 -1.08 2.37
CA ARG A 27 -7.36 -1.85 2.35
C ARG A 27 -7.53 -3.22 3.01
N ASP A 28 -8.13 -3.27 4.19
CA ASP A 28 -8.25 -4.52 4.96
C ASP A 28 -9.04 -5.59 4.18
N ILE A 29 -10.21 -5.23 3.63
CA ILE A 29 -11.09 -6.20 2.98
C ILE A 29 -10.55 -6.63 1.61
N PHE A 30 -10.00 -5.71 0.81
CA PHE A 30 -9.41 -6.06 -0.48
C PHE A 30 -8.13 -6.89 -0.32
N GLN A 31 -7.32 -6.65 0.71
CA GLN A 31 -6.19 -7.53 1.04
C GLN A 31 -6.64 -8.94 1.43
N ASN A 32 -7.74 -9.08 2.19
CA ASN A 32 -8.27 -10.41 2.51
C ASN A 32 -8.85 -11.11 1.27
N TRP A 33 -9.48 -10.36 0.37
CA TRP A 33 -10.05 -10.89 -0.85
C TRP A 33 -9.01 -11.40 -1.84
N GLU A 34 -7.80 -10.87 -1.86
CA GLU A 34 -6.68 -11.42 -2.65
C GLU A 34 -6.39 -12.88 -2.28
N ALA A 35 -6.26 -13.20 -0.99
CA ALA A 35 -6.07 -14.58 -0.54
C ALA A 35 -7.33 -15.44 -0.77
N LEU A 36 -8.52 -14.87 -0.56
CA LEU A 36 -9.79 -15.56 -0.80
C LEU A 36 -9.97 -15.97 -2.28
N ALA A 37 -9.53 -15.12 -3.22
CA ALA A 37 -9.66 -15.36 -4.65
C ALA A 37 -8.94 -16.64 -5.09
N HIS A 38 -7.82 -17.01 -4.46
CA HIS A 38 -7.11 -18.27 -4.75
C HIS A 38 -7.97 -19.51 -4.47
N SER A 39 -8.91 -19.42 -3.52
CA SER A 39 -9.85 -20.50 -3.23
C SER A 39 -11.15 -20.44 -4.05
N TYR A 40 -11.46 -19.26 -4.60
CA TYR A 40 -12.65 -19.01 -5.42
C TYR A 40 -12.33 -18.12 -6.64
N PRO A 41 -11.53 -18.60 -7.62
CA PRO A 41 -11.01 -17.75 -8.69
C PRO A 41 -12.11 -17.08 -9.53
N GLY A 42 -13.23 -17.75 -9.74
CA GLY A 42 -14.38 -17.22 -10.51
C GLY A 42 -14.99 -15.92 -9.96
N PHE A 43 -14.65 -15.48 -8.74
CA PHE A 43 -15.12 -14.20 -8.19
C PHE A 43 -14.17 -13.02 -8.44
N VAL A 44 -12.97 -13.22 -8.99
CA VAL A 44 -11.99 -12.11 -9.12
C VAL A 44 -12.52 -10.95 -9.97
N GLU A 45 -13.23 -11.23 -11.06
CA GLU A 45 -13.82 -10.18 -11.90
C GLU A 45 -14.85 -9.35 -11.11
N SER A 46 -15.63 -9.98 -10.22
CA SER A 46 -16.56 -9.28 -9.33
C SER A 46 -15.81 -8.38 -8.32
N MET A 47 -14.67 -8.84 -7.80
CA MET A 47 -13.83 -8.06 -6.89
C MET A 47 -13.22 -6.85 -7.61
N ILE A 48 -12.76 -7.01 -8.86
CA ILE A 48 -12.25 -5.93 -9.71
C ILE A 48 -13.35 -4.90 -9.98
N HIS A 49 -14.55 -5.32 -10.39
CA HIS A 49 -15.68 -4.40 -10.60
C HIS A 49 -16.05 -3.68 -9.30
N LYS A 50 -16.07 -4.38 -8.17
CA LYS A 50 -16.36 -3.75 -6.87
C LYS A 50 -15.33 -2.68 -6.52
N PHE A 51 -14.04 -2.95 -6.75
CA PHE A 51 -12.96 -1.99 -6.53
C PHE A 51 -13.07 -0.78 -7.46
N LEU A 52 -13.19 -1.01 -8.77
CA LEU A 52 -13.17 0.05 -9.76
C LEU A 52 -14.42 0.92 -9.70
N ASN A 53 -15.62 0.33 -9.56
CA ASN A 53 -16.87 1.08 -9.50
C ASN A 53 -17.04 1.84 -8.19
N ALA A 54 -16.34 1.43 -7.13
CA ALA A 54 -16.24 2.19 -5.89
C ALA A 54 -15.15 3.26 -5.91
N SER A 55 -14.31 3.34 -6.95
CA SER A 55 -13.27 4.36 -7.09
C SER A 55 -13.82 5.63 -7.74
N THR A 56 -13.36 6.79 -7.27
CA THR A 56 -13.78 8.12 -7.69
C THR A 56 -13.12 8.54 -9.00
N PHE A 57 -13.66 9.57 -9.65
CA PHE A 57 -13.15 10.06 -10.95
C PHE A 57 -11.78 10.72 -10.84
N ASP A 58 -11.47 11.29 -9.67
CA ASP A 58 -10.18 11.90 -9.33
C ASP A 58 -9.15 10.88 -8.83
N GLY A 59 -9.42 9.57 -8.99
CA GLY A 59 -8.44 8.49 -8.84
C GLY A 59 -8.21 8.02 -7.40
N TYR A 60 -9.22 8.15 -6.54
CA TYR A 60 -9.21 7.70 -5.15
C TYR A 60 -10.44 6.82 -4.84
N ASN A 61 -10.77 6.67 -3.56
CA ASN A 61 -11.85 5.81 -3.10
C ASN A 61 -12.35 6.21 -1.71
N PRO A 62 -13.61 5.86 -1.35
CA PRO A 62 -14.10 5.96 0.02
C PRO A 62 -13.31 5.03 0.97
N TYR A 63 -13.41 5.27 2.28
CA TYR A 63 -12.68 4.49 3.27
C TYR A 63 -13.25 3.08 3.49
N ARG A 64 -14.54 2.84 3.19
CA ARG A 64 -15.24 1.58 3.45
C ARG A 64 -16.08 1.13 2.26
N VAL A 65 -16.07 -0.18 2.02
CA VAL A 65 -16.98 -0.86 1.09
C VAL A 65 -17.91 -1.78 1.86
N THR A 66 -19.16 -1.87 1.40
CA THR A 66 -20.18 -2.75 1.95
C THR A 66 -20.89 -3.50 0.82
N LYS A 67 -21.65 -4.55 1.15
CA LYS A 67 -22.55 -5.17 0.18
C LYS A 67 -23.54 -4.16 -0.40
N GLY A 68 -23.99 -3.20 0.42
CA GLY A 68 -24.90 -2.13 0.04
C GLY A 68 -24.27 -0.93 -0.68
N GLY A 69 -22.97 -0.99 -1.02
CA GLY A 69 -22.29 0.09 -1.76
C GLY A 69 -21.01 0.55 -1.07
N ILE A 70 -20.97 1.82 -0.68
CA ILE A 70 -19.81 2.51 -0.12
C ILE A 70 -20.24 3.42 1.04
N ASP A 71 -19.30 3.66 1.97
CA ASP A 71 -19.42 4.68 3.00
C ASP A 71 -18.17 5.58 3.00
N TRP A 72 -18.38 6.89 3.09
CA TRP A 72 -17.32 7.89 3.24
C TRP A 72 -17.33 8.45 4.66
N GLU A 73 -16.18 8.91 5.14
CA GLU A 73 -16.08 9.62 6.42
C GLU A 73 -16.72 11.02 6.29
N THR A 74 -17.25 11.54 7.39
CA THR A 74 -17.89 12.86 7.48
C THR A 74 -17.17 13.71 8.51
N ILE A 75 -17.30 15.03 8.42
CA ILE A 75 -16.76 15.97 9.42
C ILE A 75 -17.74 16.05 10.60
N GLU A 76 -17.23 15.92 11.82
CA GLU A 76 -17.95 16.21 13.05
C GLU A 76 -17.78 17.71 13.40
N PRO A 77 -18.84 18.53 13.36
CA PRO A 77 -18.72 20.00 13.50
C PRO A 77 -18.08 20.48 14.81
N ASP A 78 -18.21 19.68 15.88
CA ASP A 78 -17.71 20.00 17.21
C ASP A 78 -16.29 19.45 17.47
N ASP A 79 -15.71 18.68 16.52
CA ASP A 79 -14.36 18.13 16.62
C ASP A 79 -13.43 18.81 15.59
N PRO A 80 -12.56 19.75 16.01
CA PRO A 80 -11.62 20.40 15.12
C PRO A 80 -10.54 19.45 14.57
N TRP A 81 -10.47 18.20 15.06
CA TRP A 81 -9.61 17.14 14.56
C TRP A 81 -10.37 16.09 13.73
N SER A 82 -11.63 16.37 13.37
CA SER A 82 -12.39 15.59 12.41
C SER A 82 -12.04 16.06 10.99
N TYR A 83 -11.03 15.44 10.39
CA TYR A 83 -10.64 15.68 9.00
C TYR A 83 -11.04 14.46 8.15
N ILE A 84 -11.37 14.68 6.88
CA ILE A 84 -11.59 13.63 5.87
C ILE A 84 -10.38 13.52 4.93
N GLY A 85 -10.35 12.55 4.03
CA GLY A 85 -9.34 12.51 2.98
C GLY A 85 -9.22 11.16 2.27
N TYR A 86 -8.15 10.99 1.51
CA TYR A 86 -7.87 9.79 0.74
C TYR A 86 -6.48 9.24 1.06
N TRP A 87 -6.39 7.95 1.39
CA TRP A 87 -5.10 7.30 1.64
C TRP A 87 -4.36 7.05 0.32
N GLY A 88 -3.07 7.37 0.30
CA GLY A 88 -2.25 7.34 -0.92
C GLY A 88 -2.06 5.94 -1.52
N ASP A 89 -2.00 4.91 -0.66
CA ASP A 89 -1.70 3.53 -1.06
C ASP A 89 -2.93 2.74 -1.55
N HIS A 90 -4.14 3.20 -1.24
CA HIS A 90 -5.40 2.44 -1.42
C HIS A 90 -5.69 1.97 -2.85
N GLN A 91 -5.05 2.53 -3.88
CA GLN A 91 -5.39 2.27 -5.27
C GLN A 91 -4.48 1.23 -5.93
N ILE A 92 -3.20 1.58 -6.10
CA ILE A 92 -2.32 0.93 -7.08
C ILE A 92 -2.07 -0.55 -6.77
N ILE A 93 -1.44 -0.84 -5.61
CA ILE A 93 -0.98 -2.20 -5.34
C ILE A 93 -2.13 -3.18 -5.10
N TYR A 94 -3.20 -2.74 -4.44
CA TYR A 94 -4.34 -3.62 -4.14
C TYR A 94 -5.14 -3.97 -5.38
N LEU A 95 -5.33 -3.01 -6.30
CA LEU A 95 -5.91 -3.28 -7.61
C LEU A 95 -5.01 -4.22 -8.41
N LEU A 96 -3.70 -3.94 -8.45
CA LEU A 96 -2.74 -4.71 -9.21
C LEU A 96 -2.79 -6.20 -8.89
N LYS A 97 -2.87 -6.57 -7.60
CA LYS A 97 -2.91 -7.99 -7.21
C LYS A 97 -4.12 -8.72 -7.79
N PHE A 98 -5.28 -8.05 -7.91
CA PHE A 98 -6.44 -8.64 -8.59
C PHE A 98 -6.23 -8.72 -10.10
N LEU A 99 -5.62 -7.71 -10.72
CA LEU A 99 -5.36 -7.71 -12.16
C LEU A 99 -4.37 -8.81 -12.56
N GLU A 100 -3.26 -8.94 -11.82
CA GLU A 100 -2.29 -10.02 -12.01
C GLU A 100 -2.93 -11.39 -11.81
N PHE A 101 -3.75 -11.56 -10.77
CA PHE A 101 -4.49 -12.79 -10.54
C PHE A 101 -5.45 -13.10 -11.70
N PHE A 102 -6.19 -12.10 -12.17
CA PHE A 102 -7.17 -12.28 -13.24
C PHE A 102 -6.52 -12.61 -14.58
N ASP A 103 -5.43 -11.93 -14.96
CA ASP A 103 -4.69 -12.23 -16.20
C ASP A 103 -4.11 -13.65 -16.19
N LYS A 104 -3.60 -14.10 -15.03
CA LYS A 104 -3.09 -15.47 -14.84
C LYS A 104 -4.17 -16.53 -15.03
N HIS A 105 -5.37 -16.31 -14.49
CA HIS A 105 -6.47 -17.29 -14.55
C HIS A 105 -7.28 -17.19 -15.86
N ASN A 106 -7.29 -16.03 -16.50
CA ASN A 106 -8.01 -15.78 -17.74
C ASN A 106 -7.24 -14.73 -18.57
N ALA A 107 -6.36 -15.21 -19.46
CA ALA A 107 -5.48 -14.36 -20.27
C ALA A 107 -6.23 -13.37 -21.19
N GLU A 108 -7.48 -13.67 -21.57
CA GLU A 108 -8.32 -12.78 -22.38
C GLU A 108 -9.29 -11.93 -21.55
N GLY A 109 -9.34 -12.15 -20.22
CA GLY A 109 -10.30 -11.51 -19.34
C GLY A 109 -10.18 -9.99 -19.31
N ILE A 110 -8.97 -9.48 -19.14
CA ILE A 110 -8.71 -8.02 -19.15
C ILE A 110 -8.97 -7.44 -20.54
N ASN A 111 -8.52 -8.12 -21.60
CA ASN A 111 -8.71 -7.70 -22.99
C ASN A 111 -10.19 -7.48 -23.32
N ALA A 112 -11.07 -8.36 -22.82
CA ALA A 112 -12.52 -8.25 -22.99
C ALA A 112 -13.10 -6.98 -22.33
N LEU A 113 -12.52 -6.53 -21.21
CA LEU A 113 -13.00 -5.37 -20.45
C LEU A 113 -12.47 -4.03 -20.96
N LEU A 114 -11.36 -4.01 -21.70
CA LEU A 114 -10.63 -2.77 -22.06
C LEU A 114 -11.53 -1.67 -22.66
N ASN A 115 -12.48 -2.03 -23.52
CA ASN A 115 -13.41 -1.12 -24.20
C ASN A 115 -14.86 -1.24 -23.71
N ASP A 116 -15.15 -2.12 -22.76
CA ASP A 116 -16.51 -2.36 -22.30
C ASP A 116 -16.97 -1.26 -21.34
N GLU A 117 -18.00 -0.52 -21.70
CA GLU A 117 -18.48 0.67 -20.96
C GLU A 117 -19.40 0.31 -19.79
N VAL A 118 -18.93 -0.62 -18.94
CA VAL A 118 -19.68 -1.16 -17.79
C VAL A 118 -19.23 -0.57 -16.45
N PHE A 119 -18.18 0.26 -16.45
CA PHE A 119 -17.63 0.85 -15.23
C PHE A 119 -18.24 2.20 -14.92
N VAL A 120 -18.31 2.55 -13.65
CA VAL A 120 -18.88 3.81 -13.13
C VAL A 120 -17.91 4.49 -12.17
N TYR A 121 -18.19 5.74 -11.80
CA TYR A 121 -17.45 6.46 -10.75
C TYR A 121 -18.28 6.58 -9.49
N ALA A 122 -17.66 6.30 -8.34
CA ALA A 122 -18.23 6.64 -7.05
C ALA A 122 -18.31 8.16 -6.87
N ASN A 123 -19.42 8.63 -6.33
CA ASN A 123 -19.63 10.03 -5.97
C ASN A 123 -19.39 10.19 -4.46
N VAL A 124 -18.17 10.63 -4.11
CA VAL A 124 -17.78 10.94 -2.74
C VAL A 124 -17.74 12.47 -2.61
N PRO A 125 -18.37 13.08 -1.59
CA PRO A 125 -18.53 14.53 -1.47
C PRO A 125 -17.26 15.23 -0.97
N TYR A 126 -16.09 14.87 -1.52
CA TYR A 126 -14.81 15.47 -1.21
C TYR A 126 -14.34 16.32 -2.40
N LYS A 127 -13.83 17.52 -2.11
CA LYS A 127 -13.33 18.45 -3.13
C LYS A 127 -11.85 18.70 -2.89
N ILE A 128 -11.01 18.13 -3.74
CA ILE A 128 -9.57 18.39 -3.70
C ILE A 128 -9.32 19.81 -4.23
N LYS A 129 -8.68 20.66 -3.41
CA LYS A 129 -8.42 22.08 -3.69
C LYS A 129 -7.55 22.29 -4.94
N SER A 130 -7.41 23.55 -5.36
CA SER A 130 -6.56 23.88 -6.51
C SER A 130 -5.10 23.53 -6.23
N TYR A 131 -4.33 23.21 -7.28
CA TYR A 131 -2.90 22.94 -7.13
C TYR A 131 -2.14 24.07 -6.42
N LYS A 132 -2.50 25.32 -6.71
CA LYS A 132 -1.92 26.50 -6.07
C LYS A 132 -2.17 26.50 -4.55
N ASP A 133 -3.38 26.20 -4.12
CA ASP A 133 -3.72 26.18 -2.69
C ASP A 133 -3.04 25.03 -1.97
N ILE A 134 -2.93 23.86 -2.62
CA ILE A 134 -2.18 22.70 -2.11
C ILE A 134 -0.69 23.03 -1.95
N LEU A 135 -0.08 23.73 -2.91
CA LEU A 135 1.32 24.18 -2.77
C LEU A 135 1.51 25.15 -1.59
N VAL A 136 0.54 26.01 -1.32
CA VAL A 136 0.59 26.96 -0.20
C VAL A 136 0.48 26.23 1.14
N ASN A 137 -0.45 25.27 1.25
CA ASN A 137 -0.63 24.48 2.46
C ASN A 137 -1.01 23.03 2.12
N PRO A 138 -0.06 22.10 2.02
CA PRO A 138 -0.35 20.74 1.61
C PRO A 138 -0.98 19.87 2.71
N LYS A 139 -1.25 20.45 3.89
CA LYS A 139 -1.99 19.80 4.98
C LYS A 139 -3.48 20.15 4.96
N ASP A 140 -3.89 21.16 4.21
CA ASP A 140 -5.28 21.63 4.07
C ASP A 140 -5.67 21.63 2.59
N THR A 141 -6.13 20.49 2.09
CA THR A 141 -6.16 20.19 0.66
C THR A 141 -7.47 19.60 0.17
N ILE A 142 -8.35 19.17 1.07
CA ILE A 142 -9.62 18.54 0.71
C ILE A 142 -10.74 19.08 1.61
N ASP A 143 -11.73 19.70 0.97
CA ASP A 143 -12.94 20.18 1.62
C ASP A 143 -14.05 19.12 1.56
N PHE A 144 -14.92 19.09 2.58
CA PHE A 144 -16.15 18.30 2.55
C PHE A 144 -17.29 19.15 1.96
N ASP A 145 -17.88 18.68 0.86
CA ASP A 145 -18.98 19.36 0.18
C ASP A 145 -20.32 18.90 0.77
N HIS A 146 -20.82 19.67 1.74
CA HIS A 146 -22.07 19.38 2.44
C HIS A 146 -23.29 19.36 1.51
N GLU A 147 -23.34 20.23 0.50
CA GLU A 147 -24.45 20.26 -0.46
C GLU A 147 -24.44 18.99 -1.33
N ALA A 148 -23.26 18.55 -1.75
CA ALA A 148 -23.11 17.29 -2.46
C ALA A 148 -23.49 16.08 -1.58
N ASP A 149 -23.10 16.05 -0.30
CA ASP A 149 -23.47 14.97 0.63
C ASP A 149 -24.99 14.85 0.79
N GLU A 150 -25.69 15.97 1.03
CA GLU A 150 -27.15 16.00 1.13
C GLU A 150 -27.81 15.50 -0.16
N LEU A 151 -27.33 15.95 -1.33
CA LEU A 151 -27.85 15.52 -2.62
C LEU A 151 -27.64 14.03 -2.85
N ILE A 152 -26.45 13.50 -2.56
CA ILE A 152 -26.14 12.08 -2.73
C ILE A 152 -27.03 11.22 -1.82
N ARG A 153 -27.23 11.64 -0.55
CA ARG A 153 -28.13 10.92 0.37
C ARG A 153 -29.57 10.93 -0.12
N ALA A 154 -30.08 12.07 -0.59
CA ALA A 154 -31.41 12.15 -1.18
C ALA A 154 -31.55 11.26 -2.43
N GLN A 155 -30.50 11.16 -3.26
CA GLN A 155 -30.48 10.24 -4.39
C GLN A 155 -30.45 8.78 -3.94
N ARG A 156 -29.74 8.44 -2.86
CA ARG A 156 -29.73 7.08 -2.29
C ARG A 156 -31.10 6.67 -1.78
N ASP A 157 -31.85 7.59 -1.18
CA ASP A 157 -33.23 7.33 -0.73
C ASP A 157 -34.18 7.04 -1.91
N GLN A 158 -33.93 7.64 -3.08
CA GLN A 158 -34.76 7.48 -4.28
C GLN A 158 -34.36 6.27 -5.15
N LEU A 159 -33.07 6.02 -5.30
CA LEU A 159 -32.51 5.08 -6.28
C LEU A 159 -31.79 3.89 -5.65
N GLY A 160 -31.69 3.84 -4.32
CA GLY A 160 -30.86 2.88 -3.62
C GLY A 160 -29.37 3.20 -3.73
N ALA A 161 -28.51 2.20 -3.62
CA ALA A 161 -27.06 2.37 -3.57
C ALA A 161 -26.48 3.14 -4.78
N ASP A 162 -27.08 2.97 -5.97
CA ASP A 162 -26.67 3.63 -7.21
C ASP A 162 -26.89 5.16 -7.20
N GLY A 163 -27.63 5.68 -6.21
CA GLY A 163 -27.69 7.12 -5.92
C GLY A 163 -26.33 7.72 -5.54
N ALA A 164 -25.35 6.91 -5.14
CA ALA A 164 -23.98 7.34 -4.87
C ALA A 164 -23.04 7.22 -6.08
N LEU A 165 -23.57 7.06 -7.30
CA LEU A 165 -22.79 7.06 -8.53
C LEU A 165 -22.79 8.45 -9.17
N LEU A 166 -21.66 8.83 -9.75
CA LEU A 166 -21.47 10.13 -10.37
C LEU A 166 -22.34 10.26 -11.62
N ARG A 167 -22.92 11.45 -11.81
CA ARG A 167 -23.78 11.77 -12.95
C ARG A 167 -23.15 12.82 -13.86
N ASP A 168 -23.49 12.73 -15.14
CA ASP A 168 -23.14 13.72 -16.14
C ASP A 168 -24.03 14.97 -16.04
N ALA A 169 -23.73 15.98 -16.85
CA ALA A 169 -24.53 17.22 -16.93
C ALA A 169 -25.99 17.00 -17.38
N ASN A 170 -26.32 15.83 -17.96
CA ASN A 170 -27.67 15.44 -18.35
C ASN A 170 -28.39 14.62 -17.27
N GLY A 171 -27.74 14.38 -16.12
CA GLY A 171 -28.28 13.59 -15.00
C GLY A 171 -28.18 12.07 -15.18
N GLN A 172 -27.46 11.57 -16.19
CA GLN A 172 -27.24 10.15 -16.42
C GLN A 172 -26.04 9.65 -15.63
N ILE A 173 -26.06 8.39 -15.18
CA ILE A 173 -24.89 7.79 -14.51
C ILE A 173 -23.76 7.68 -15.54
N ILE A 174 -22.58 8.17 -15.19
CA ILE A 174 -21.40 8.07 -16.05
C ILE A 174 -20.98 6.61 -16.16
N GLN A 175 -20.99 6.11 -17.39
CA GLN A 175 -20.48 4.79 -17.76
C GLN A 175 -19.22 4.97 -18.61
N VAL A 176 -18.15 4.26 -18.25
CA VAL A 176 -16.82 4.36 -18.87
C VAL A 176 -16.21 2.98 -19.02
N ASN A 177 -15.20 2.86 -19.87
CA ASN A 177 -14.50 1.59 -20.06
C ASN A 177 -13.39 1.37 -19.04
N PHE A 178 -12.84 0.16 -19.02
CA PHE A 178 -11.75 -0.21 -18.14
C PHE A 178 -10.51 0.67 -18.36
N MET A 179 -10.15 1.02 -19.60
CA MET A 179 -8.99 1.88 -19.85
C MET A 179 -9.13 3.27 -19.24
N GLU A 180 -10.32 3.86 -19.30
CA GLU A 180 -10.61 5.11 -18.62
C GLU A 180 -10.43 4.98 -17.09
N LYS A 181 -10.91 3.89 -16.48
CA LYS A 181 -10.69 3.64 -15.04
C LYS A 181 -9.21 3.51 -14.67
N MET A 182 -8.40 2.86 -15.51
CA MET A 182 -6.96 2.74 -15.30
C MET A 182 -6.26 4.09 -15.43
N LEU A 183 -6.60 4.86 -16.47
CA LEU A 183 -6.01 6.18 -16.69
C LEU A 183 -6.39 7.16 -15.57
N ALA A 184 -7.63 7.14 -15.07
CA ALA A 184 -8.05 8.00 -13.97
C ALA A 184 -7.16 7.83 -12.72
N THR A 185 -6.90 6.58 -12.31
CA THR A 185 -6.07 6.31 -11.12
C THR A 185 -4.58 6.57 -11.36
N VAL A 186 -4.06 6.22 -12.54
CA VAL A 186 -2.64 6.47 -12.91
C VAL A 186 -2.35 7.96 -13.03
N LEU A 187 -3.21 8.72 -13.72
CA LEU A 187 -3.03 10.16 -13.91
C LEU A 187 -3.15 10.91 -12.58
N ALA A 188 -4.04 10.49 -11.68
CA ALA A 188 -4.11 11.05 -10.32
C ALA A 188 -2.78 10.89 -9.57
N LYS A 189 -2.15 9.71 -9.63
CA LYS A 189 -0.83 9.49 -9.02
C LYS A 189 0.27 10.32 -9.71
N LEU A 190 0.31 10.33 -11.04
CA LEU A 190 1.32 11.10 -11.78
C LEU A 190 1.14 12.62 -11.64
N SER A 191 -0.07 13.13 -11.41
CA SER A 191 -0.28 14.55 -11.09
C SER A 191 0.37 14.97 -9.77
N ASN A 192 0.71 14.00 -8.92
CA ASN A 192 1.41 14.17 -7.65
C ASN A 192 2.86 13.65 -7.72
N PHE A 193 3.36 13.27 -8.89
CA PHE A 193 4.73 12.79 -9.03
C PHE A 193 5.73 13.94 -8.92
N ILE A 194 6.67 13.79 -7.98
CA ILE A 194 7.81 14.67 -7.80
C ILE A 194 9.06 13.89 -8.25
N PRO A 195 9.75 14.29 -9.33
CA PRO A 195 10.96 13.61 -9.77
C PRO A 195 11.97 13.47 -8.62
N HIS A 196 12.58 12.30 -8.48
CA HIS A 196 13.45 11.90 -7.36
C HIS A 196 12.81 11.88 -5.96
N GLY A 197 11.63 12.46 -5.78
CA GLY A 197 10.92 12.48 -4.50
C GLY A 197 9.99 11.29 -4.30
N GLY A 198 9.21 10.92 -5.32
CA GLY A 198 8.14 9.92 -5.25
C GLY A 198 6.75 10.50 -5.56
N ILE A 199 5.69 9.91 -5.00
CA ILE A 199 4.31 10.41 -5.11
C ILE A 199 3.95 11.25 -3.88
N TRP A 200 3.56 12.50 -4.08
CA TRP A 200 3.30 13.46 -3.00
C TRP A 200 2.10 13.06 -2.13
N MET A 201 2.28 13.07 -0.80
CA MET A 201 1.26 12.71 0.19
C MET A 201 0.46 13.93 0.64
N ASN A 202 -0.45 14.43 -0.19
CA ASN A 202 -1.16 15.70 0.03
C ASN A 202 -2.68 15.55 0.13
N THR A 203 -3.19 14.38 0.53
CA THR A 203 -4.62 14.05 0.52
C THR A 203 -5.23 13.85 1.91
N GLN A 204 -4.69 14.54 2.93
CA GLN A 204 -5.19 14.56 4.33
C GLN A 204 -5.26 13.21 5.05
N ARG A 205 -4.73 12.14 4.45
CA ARG A 205 -4.60 10.80 5.04
C ARG A 205 -3.23 10.20 4.73
N PRO A 206 -2.68 9.38 5.64
CA PRO A 206 -1.42 8.69 5.41
C PRO A 206 -1.56 7.59 4.35
N GLU A 207 -0.51 6.78 4.23
CA GLU A 207 -0.56 5.48 3.54
C GLU A 207 -0.79 4.35 4.55
N TRP A 208 -0.12 3.19 4.38
CA TRP A 208 -0.32 2.01 5.23
C TRP A 208 -0.01 2.28 6.71
N ASN A 209 1.10 2.98 6.99
CA ASN A 209 1.57 3.25 8.36
C ASN A 209 0.92 4.52 8.95
N ASP A 210 -0.19 4.34 9.65
CA ASP A 210 -0.89 5.43 10.34
C ASP A 210 -0.04 6.10 11.44
N ALA A 211 0.99 5.43 11.98
CA ALA A 211 1.87 6.04 12.97
C ALA A 211 2.81 7.11 12.39
N ASN A 212 2.99 7.15 11.06
CA ASN A 212 3.72 8.18 10.32
C ASN A 212 2.79 9.23 9.67
N ASN A 213 1.60 9.45 10.24
CA ASN A 213 0.61 10.36 9.69
C ASN A 213 1.03 11.83 9.57
N ALA A 214 2.04 12.29 10.31
CA ALA A 214 2.50 13.69 10.18
C ALA A 214 3.29 13.93 8.88
N LEU A 215 3.69 12.86 8.17
CA LEU A 215 4.22 12.95 6.81
C LEU A 215 3.20 13.51 5.81
N VAL A 216 1.89 13.39 6.08
CA VAL A 216 0.87 14.02 5.23
C VAL A 216 1.13 15.52 5.16
N GLY A 217 1.21 16.07 3.96
CA GLY A 217 1.68 17.43 3.69
C GLY A 217 2.99 17.41 2.91
N ASN A 218 4.13 17.29 3.59
CA ASN A 218 5.44 17.39 2.96
C ASN A 218 6.06 16.03 2.59
N GLY A 219 5.46 14.93 3.03
CA GLY A 219 5.91 13.58 2.75
C GLY A 219 5.69 13.21 1.28
N VAL A 220 6.61 12.42 0.75
CA VAL A 220 6.58 11.92 -0.62
C VAL A 220 6.87 10.43 -0.60
N SER A 221 5.96 9.63 -1.14
CA SER A 221 6.01 8.17 -1.09
C SER A 221 6.78 7.59 -2.28
N MET A 222 7.97 7.06 -2.01
CA MET A 222 8.66 6.16 -2.94
C MET A 222 8.02 4.76 -2.92
N VAL A 223 7.42 4.34 -1.80
CA VAL A 223 6.65 3.09 -1.67
C VAL A 223 5.60 2.97 -2.77
N THR A 224 4.73 3.98 -2.90
CA THR A 224 3.70 4.00 -3.95
C THR A 224 4.31 4.11 -5.35
N LEU A 225 5.45 4.79 -5.51
CA LEU A 225 6.16 4.85 -6.79
C LEU A 225 6.67 3.48 -7.24
N TYR A 226 7.23 2.67 -6.34
CA TYR A 226 7.72 1.33 -6.65
C TYR A 226 6.58 0.43 -7.14
N TYR A 227 5.42 0.48 -6.47
CA TYR A 227 4.24 -0.26 -6.91
C TYR A 227 3.62 0.30 -8.19
N LEU A 228 3.65 1.62 -8.39
CA LEU A 228 3.19 2.24 -9.64
C LEU A 228 4.05 1.80 -10.83
N ARG A 229 5.36 1.63 -10.62
CA ARG A 229 6.24 1.05 -11.64
C ARG A 229 5.79 -0.36 -12.02
N ARG A 230 5.53 -1.26 -11.05
CA ARG A 230 5.02 -2.62 -11.34
C ARG A 230 3.67 -2.56 -12.05
N PHE A 231 2.79 -1.67 -11.63
CA PHE A 231 1.48 -1.46 -12.24
C PHE A 231 1.60 -1.07 -13.72
N LEU A 232 2.42 -0.08 -14.06
CA LEU A 232 2.61 0.32 -15.46
C LEU A 232 3.28 -0.79 -16.28
N LYS A 233 4.26 -1.50 -15.69
CA LYS A 233 4.93 -2.62 -16.37
C LYS A 233 3.98 -3.78 -16.68
N PHE A 234 3.01 -4.05 -15.81
CA PHE A 234 1.95 -5.03 -16.06
C PHE A 234 1.12 -4.68 -17.30
N PHE A 235 0.77 -3.40 -17.48
CA PHE A 235 -0.03 -2.95 -18.62
C PHE A 235 0.69 -3.06 -19.96
N GLU A 236 2.02 -3.00 -20.01
CA GLU A 236 2.76 -3.30 -21.24
C GLU A 236 2.39 -4.70 -21.77
N GLY A 237 2.40 -5.72 -20.90
CA GLY A 237 2.02 -7.09 -21.25
C GLY A 237 0.56 -7.21 -21.69
N VAL A 238 -0.37 -6.51 -21.02
CA VAL A 238 -1.78 -6.45 -21.44
C VAL A 238 -1.90 -5.90 -22.87
N PHE A 239 -1.15 -4.84 -23.19
CA PHE A 239 -1.22 -4.19 -24.50
C PHE A 239 -0.50 -4.92 -25.64
N GLU A 240 0.31 -5.93 -25.33
CA GLU A 240 0.87 -6.84 -26.33
C GLU A 240 -0.16 -7.88 -26.78
N LYS A 241 -1.11 -8.22 -25.90
CA LYS A 241 -2.15 -9.23 -26.16
C LYS A 241 -3.41 -8.66 -26.84
N THR A 242 -3.55 -7.33 -26.96
CA THR A 242 -4.80 -6.72 -27.46
C THR A 242 -4.75 -6.34 -28.95
N ASP A 243 -5.84 -6.64 -29.66
CA ASP A 243 -6.05 -6.17 -31.04
C ASP A 243 -6.67 -4.77 -31.13
N GLN A 244 -7.17 -4.23 -30.00
CA GLN A 244 -7.83 -2.93 -29.95
C GLN A 244 -6.84 -1.81 -30.29
N LYS A 245 -7.24 -0.89 -31.18
CA LYS A 245 -6.36 0.20 -31.65
C LYS A 245 -6.62 1.55 -30.99
N SER A 246 -7.77 1.71 -30.35
CA SER A 246 -8.16 2.94 -29.68
C SER A 246 -9.25 2.70 -28.66
N PHE A 247 -9.35 3.62 -27.70
CA PHE A 247 -10.30 3.57 -26.60
C PHE A 247 -11.06 4.90 -26.52
N PRO A 248 -12.41 4.89 -26.40
CA PRO A 248 -13.17 6.10 -26.13
C PRO A 248 -12.95 6.54 -24.68
N LEU A 249 -12.54 7.79 -24.47
CA LEU A 249 -12.37 8.39 -23.14
C LEU A 249 -13.27 9.61 -23.02
N SER A 250 -13.76 9.91 -21.81
CA SER A 250 -14.38 11.20 -21.50
C SER A 250 -13.48 12.35 -21.94
N GLY A 251 -14.03 13.36 -22.61
CA GLY A 251 -13.25 14.47 -23.18
C GLY A 251 -12.40 15.20 -22.14
N GLU A 252 -12.91 15.33 -20.92
CA GLU A 252 -12.22 15.92 -19.78
C GLU A 252 -10.98 15.09 -19.37
N LEU A 253 -11.10 13.75 -19.34
CA LEU A 253 -9.99 12.87 -18.99
C LEU A 253 -8.95 12.81 -20.10
N LYS A 254 -9.38 12.83 -21.37
CA LYS A 254 -8.45 12.92 -22.50
C LYS A 254 -7.59 14.19 -22.43
N ALA A 255 -8.19 15.34 -22.12
CA ALA A 255 -7.43 16.59 -21.96
C ALA A 255 -6.43 16.49 -20.80
N PHE A 256 -6.80 15.85 -19.69
CA PHE A 256 -5.88 15.58 -18.59
C PHE A 256 -4.70 14.69 -19.01
N PHE A 257 -5.00 13.58 -19.68
CA PHE A 257 -4.02 12.64 -20.24
C PHE A 257 -3.04 13.34 -21.19
N GLU A 258 -3.52 14.16 -22.12
CA GLU A 258 -2.70 14.89 -23.09
C GLU A 258 -1.77 15.89 -22.40
N ASN A 259 -2.26 16.65 -21.42
CA ASN A 259 -1.45 17.63 -20.69
C ASN A 259 -0.34 16.99 -19.84
N ILE A 260 -0.64 15.86 -19.17
CA ILE A 260 0.38 15.09 -18.43
C ILE A 260 1.44 14.56 -19.41
N THR A 261 0.99 13.95 -20.52
CA THR A 261 1.90 13.39 -21.53
C THR A 261 2.80 14.45 -22.14
N GLU A 262 2.25 15.62 -22.47
CA GLU A 262 3.00 16.75 -23.02
C GLU A 262 4.06 17.26 -22.03
N THR A 263 3.70 17.39 -20.74
CA THR A 263 4.63 17.81 -19.68
C THR A 263 5.81 16.84 -19.59
N LEU A 264 5.54 15.53 -19.46
CA LEU A 264 6.60 14.52 -19.36
C LEU A 264 7.49 14.49 -20.61
N LYS A 265 6.88 14.60 -21.80
CA LYS A 265 7.60 14.59 -23.07
C LYS A 265 8.50 15.81 -23.23
N LYS A 266 8.01 17.00 -22.91
CA LYS A 266 8.76 18.25 -23.03
C LYS A 266 10.02 18.23 -22.15
N GLU A 267 9.88 17.71 -20.94
CA GLU A 267 10.96 17.69 -19.95
C GLU A 267 11.80 16.40 -20.00
N GLN A 268 11.54 15.48 -20.94
CA GLN A 268 12.20 14.16 -21.03
C GLN A 268 13.73 14.26 -21.12
N HIS A 269 14.25 15.34 -21.69
CA HIS A 269 15.68 15.61 -21.80
C HIS A 269 16.41 15.64 -20.44
N LEU A 270 15.69 15.92 -19.35
CA LEU A 270 16.22 15.94 -18.00
C LEU A 270 16.65 14.55 -17.49
N LEU A 271 16.09 13.47 -18.05
CA LEU A 271 16.41 12.09 -17.66
C LEU A 271 17.85 11.68 -17.99
N ALA A 272 18.55 12.46 -18.82
CA ALA A 272 19.97 12.24 -19.15
C ALA A 272 20.93 12.54 -17.98
N GLY A 273 20.47 13.22 -16.93
CA GLY A 273 21.29 13.58 -15.76
C GLY A 273 20.48 13.62 -14.47
N SER A 274 21.03 14.28 -13.44
CA SER A 274 20.30 14.61 -12.22
C SER A 274 19.34 15.79 -12.47
N ILE A 275 18.13 15.70 -11.92
CA ILE A 275 17.12 16.76 -11.98
C ILE A 275 17.35 17.68 -10.77
N ASP A 276 17.66 18.95 -11.02
CA ASP A 276 17.78 19.98 -9.98
C ASP A 276 16.41 20.46 -9.48
N ASP A 277 16.40 21.24 -8.39
CA ASP A 277 15.18 21.61 -7.68
C ASP A 277 14.26 22.54 -8.49
N LYS A 278 14.82 23.34 -9.40
CA LYS A 278 14.05 24.19 -10.31
C LYS A 278 13.35 23.38 -11.40
N ASN A 279 14.07 22.44 -12.00
CA ASN A 279 13.50 21.53 -12.99
C ASN A 279 12.48 20.58 -12.34
N ARG A 280 12.74 20.14 -11.10
CA ARG A 280 11.79 19.36 -10.30
C ARG A 280 10.48 20.10 -10.10
N LYS A 281 10.54 21.39 -9.74
CA LYS A 281 9.35 22.22 -9.63
C LYS A 281 8.65 22.42 -10.97
N THR A 282 9.40 22.63 -12.05
CA THR A 282 8.83 22.79 -13.41
C THR A 282 8.00 21.57 -13.81
N VAL A 283 8.50 20.36 -13.55
CA VAL A 283 7.74 19.12 -13.81
C VAL A 283 6.52 19.05 -12.88
N LEU A 284 6.69 19.25 -11.57
CA LEU A 284 5.58 19.20 -10.61
C LEU A 284 4.47 20.20 -10.93
N ASP A 285 4.81 21.44 -11.30
CA ASP A 285 3.85 22.48 -11.67
C ASP A 285 3.01 22.06 -12.88
N GLY A 286 3.65 21.52 -13.93
CA GLY A 286 2.96 21.04 -15.13
C GLY A 286 2.02 19.88 -14.83
N LEU A 287 2.46 18.92 -14.01
CA LEU A 287 1.67 17.74 -13.65
C LEU A 287 0.52 18.09 -12.70
N GLY A 288 0.80 18.84 -11.64
CA GLY A 288 -0.18 19.23 -10.63
C GLY A 288 -1.25 20.17 -11.18
N GLN A 289 -0.87 21.12 -12.05
CA GLN A 289 -1.84 22.00 -12.69
C GLN A 289 -2.77 21.25 -13.65
N ALA A 290 -2.25 20.27 -14.41
CA ALA A 290 -3.07 19.43 -15.27
C ALA A 290 -4.14 18.66 -14.47
N GLY A 291 -3.74 18.06 -13.34
CA GLY A 291 -4.67 17.40 -12.42
C GLY A 291 -5.68 18.37 -11.79
N SER A 292 -5.25 19.60 -11.48
CA SER A 292 -6.12 20.65 -10.93
C SER A 292 -7.21 21.06 -11.91
N ASN A 293 -6.83 21.31 -13.16
CA ASN A 293 -7.77 21.72 -14.20
C ASN A 293 -8.85 20.64 -14.43
N TYR A 294 -8.43 19.37 -14.49
CA TYR A 294 -9.35 18.24 -14.68
C TYR A 294 -10.43 18.17 -13.61
N ARG A 295 -10.03 18.12 -12.32
CA ARG A 295 -10.99 18.02 -11.23
C ARG A 295 -11.86 19.25 -11.07
N SER A 296 -11.30 20.45 -11.26
CA SER A 296 -12.05 21.71 -11.12
C SER A 296 -13.18 21.81 -12.15
N ILE A 297 -12.94 21.37 -13.40
CA ILE A 297 -13.99 21.33 -14.43
C ILE A 297 -15.13 20.41 -13.97
N ILE A 298 -14.83 19.19 -13.56
CA ILE A 298 -15.87 18.22 -13.19
C ILE A 298 -16.61 18.66 -11.92
N TYR A 299 -15.92 19.22 -10.92
CA TYR A 299 -16.56 19.73 -9.72
C TYR A 299 -17.53 20.88 -10.00
N GLN A 300 -17.27 21.71 -11.02
CA GLN A 300 -18.07 22.90 -11.34
C GLN A 300 -19.16 22.64 -12.37
N THR A 301 -18.90 21.81 -13.37
CA THR A 301 -19.78 21.63 -14.53
C THR A 301 -20.24 20.19 -14.76
N ALA A 302 -19.84 19.25 -13.90
CA ALA A 302 -19.96 17.80 -14.12
C ALA A 302 -19.23 17.34 -15.41
N PHE A 303 -19.26 16.03 -15.66
CA PHE A 303 -18.86 15.48 -16.95
C PHE A 303 -19.86 15.89 -18.03
N SER A 304 -19.37 16.23 -19.23
CA SER A 304 -20.20 16.57 -20.38
C SER A 304 -20.96 15.37 -20.97
N GLY A 305 -20.52 14.14 -20.68
CA GLY A 305 -20.99 12.91 -21.31
C GLY A 305 -20.41 12.67 -22.71
N GLN A 306 -19.56 13.57 -23.23
CA GLN A 306 -18.92 13.41 -24.53
C GLN A 306 -17.63 12.61 -24.42
N LYS A 307 -17.46 11.64 -25.32
CA LYS A 307 -16.26 10.81 -25.42
C LYS A 307 -15.47 11.09 -26.70
N GLN A 308 -14.16 10.98 -26.59
CA GLN A 308 -13.20 11.15 -27.67
C GLN A 308 -12.24 9.96 -27.69
N SER A 309 -11.90 9.51 -28.89
CA SER A 309 -11.01 8.35 -29.06
C SER A 309 -9.54 8.71 -28.83
N VAL A 310 -8.82 7.86 -28.10
CA VAL A 310 -7.36 7.92 -27.92
C VAL A 310 -6.74 6.63 -28.44
N SER A 311 -5.65 6.71 -29.20
CA SER A 311 -4.99 5.53 -29.77
C SER A 311 -4.21 4.75 -28.72
N LEU A 312 -4.11 3.43 -28.91
CA LEU A 312 -3.27 2.56 -28.09
C LEU A 312 -1.80 3.02 -28.12
N ASP A 313 -1.30 3.43 -29.29
CA ASP A 313 0.08 3.91 -29.43
C ASP A 313 0.36 5.17 -28.58
N ALA A 314 -0.62 6.07 -28.45
CA ALA A 314 -0.49 7.23 -27.58
C ALA A 314 -0.43 6.83 -26.10
N ILE A 315 -1.25 5.85 -25.70
CA ILE A 315 -1.25 5.32 -24.32
C ILE A 315 0.07 4.60 -24.03
N LYS A 316 0.57 3.75 -24.94
CA LYS A 316 1.88 3.09 -24.82
C LYS A 316 3.00 4.13 -24.67
N HIS A 317 3.04 5.13 -25.55
CA HIS A 317 4.03 6.20 -25.48
C HIS A 317 4.00 6.96 -24.14
N PHE A 318 2.80 7.26 -23.62
CA PHE A 318 2.64 7.86 -22.31
C PHE A 318 3.18 6.95 -21.18
N MET A 319 2.87 5.65 -21.21
CA MET A 319 3.36 4.71 -20.20
C MET A 319 4.88 4.56 -20.25
N ASP A 320 5.48 4.48 -21.44
CA ASP A 320 6.94 4.44 -21.63
C ASP A 320 7.61 5.69 -21.01
N LEU A 321 7.03 6.88 -21.26
CA LEU A 321 7.50 8.12 -20.66
C LEU A 321 7.38 8.06 -19.14
N ALA A 322 6.20 7.72 -18.61
CA ALA A 322 5.98 7.63 -17.18
C ALA A 322 6.97 6.65 -16.52
N LEU A 323 7.10 5.43 -17.05
CA LEU A 323 8.07 4.43 -16.57
C LEU A 323 9.50 4.98 -16.57
N ALA A 324 9.93 5.67 -17.64
CA ALA A 324 11.28 6.24 -17.68
C ALA A 324 11.54 7.23 -16.53
N TYR A 325 10.55 8.07 -16.18
CA TYR A 325 10.65 8.97 -15.02
C TYR A 325 10.60 8.25 -13.67
N LEU A 326 9.72 7.24 -13.53
CA LEU A 326 9.64 6.46 -12.30
C LEU A 326 10.95 5.72 -12.06
N GLU A 327 11.47 5.00 -13.05
CA GLU A 327 12.71 4.23 -12.96
C GLU A 327 13.94 5.13 -12.74
N HIS A 328 13.97 6.32 -13.33
CA HIS A 328 14.98 7.33 -13.01
C HIS A 328 14.93 7.76 -11.54
N SER A 329 13.72 7.94 -11.00
CA SER A 329 13.51 8.24 -9.59
C SER A 329 13.91 7.07 -8.68
N ILE A 330 13.61 5.82 -9.06
CA ILE A 330 14.06 4.62 -8.32
C ILE A 330 15.59 4.60 -8.21
N ARG A 331 16.31 4.78 -9.33
CA ARG A 331 17.79 4.81 -9.33
C ARG A 331 18.36 5.89 -8.41
N SER A 332 17.75 7.08 -8.40
CA SER A 332 18.17 8.18 -7.52
C SER A 332 17.85 7.98 -6.04
N ASN A 333 17.09 6.94 -5.68
CA ASN A 333 16.65 6.66 -4.30
C ASN A 333 17.34 5.44 -3.67
N LYS A 334 18.36 4.86 -4.33
CA LYS A 334 19.26 3.89 -3.68
C LYS A 334 20.18 4.64 -2.71
N ARG A 335 20.20 4.18 -1.46
CA ARG A 335 21.06 4.69 -0.40
C ARG A 335 22.48 4.16 -0.54
N SER A 336 23.41 4.78 0.20
CA SER A 336 24.80 4.34 0.26
C SER A 336 25.00 2.98 0.92
N ASP A 337 24.03 2.52 1.73
CA ASP A 337 24.01 1.19 2.35
C ASP A 337 23.26 0.15 1.48
N SER A 338 22.95 0.50 0.22
CA SER A 338 22.21 -0.33 -0.75
C SER A 338 20.73 -0.57 -0.45
N LEU A 339 20.20 -0.05 0.66
CA LEU A 339 18.75 0.04 0.88
C LEU A 339 18.12 1.13 -0.02
N TYR A 340 16.80 1.17 -0.08
CA TYR A 340 16.06 2.18 -0.82
C TYR A 340 15.25 3.08 0.10
N HIS A 341 15.12 4.36 -0.25
CA HIS A 341 14.26 5.29 0.48
C HIS A 341 12.78 4.88 0.36
N ALA A 342 12.05 4.96 1.48
CA ALA A 342 10.62 4.66 1.54
C ALA A 342 9.77 5.92 1.40
N TYR A 343 10.06 6.91 2.26
CA TYR A 343 9.41 8.20 2.26
C TYR A 343 10.47 9.30 2.32
N ASN A 344 10.26 10.34 1.51
CA ASN A 344 11.09 11.53 1.44
C ASN A 344 10.29 12.75 1.91
N LEU A 345 10.96 13.88 2.07
CA LEU A 345 10.33 15.16 2.37
C LEU A 345 10.59 16.13 1.23
N MET A 346 9.54 16.81 0.76
CA MET A 346 9.64 17.94 -0.16
C MET A 346 9.47 19.26 0.58
N THR A 347 10.25 20.26 0.15
CA THR A 347 10.13 21.64 0.63
C THR A 347 10.06 22.57 -0.57
N VAL A 348 9.08 23.47 -0.56
CA VAL A 348 9.04 24.61 -1.49
C VAL A 348 9.96 25.69 -0.92
N GLU A 349 11.21 25.74 -1.40
CA GLU A 349 12.25 26.66 -0.88
C GLU A 349 11.96 28.12 -1.28
N SER A 350 11.36 28.30 -2.46
CA SER A 350 10.97 29.58 -3.03
C SER A 350 9.81 29.39 -4.00
N ASN A 351 9.38 30.44 -4.69
CA ASN A 351 8.35 30.32 -5.72
C ASN A 351 8.77 29.43 -6.91
N ASP A 352 10.06 29.12 -7.06
CA ASP A 352 10.62 28.50 -8.27
C ASP A 352 11.37 27.18 -8.03
N GLU A 353 11.51 26.71 -6.79
CA GLU A 353 12.30 25.49 -6.45
C GLU A 353 11.58 24.55 -5.48
N VAL A 354 11.77 23.24 -5.70
CA VAL A 354 11.34 22.16 -4.78
C VAL A 354 12.53 21.27 -4.45
N SER A 355 12.96 21.31 -3.19
CA SER A 355 14.05 20.48 -2.67
C SER A 355 13.54 19.14 -2.13
N ILE A 356 14.42 18.14 -2.09
CA ILE A 356 14.16 16.82 -1.49
C ILE A 356 15.15 16.57 -0.36
N SER A 357 14.63 16.10 0.77
CA SER A 357 15.43 15.56 1.87
C SER A 357 14.92 14.16 2.26
N TYR A 358 15.77 13.41 2.95
CA TYR A 358 15.59 11.98 3.15
C TYR A 358 15.33 11.63 4.61
N LEU A 359 14.53 10.59 4.83
CA LEU A 359 14.26 10.02 6.15
C LEU A 359 15.12 8.76 6.38
N SER A 360 15.03 8.23 7.60
CA SER A 360 15.65 6.95 7.99
C SER A 360 15.24 5.82 7.06
N GLU A 361 16.07 4.76 7.02
CA GLU A 361 15.71 3.49 6.42
C GLU A 361 14.39 2.97 7.01
N MET A 362 13.53 2.40 6.16
CA MET A 362 12.27 1.82 6.60
C MET A 362 12.02 0.50 5.89
N LEU A 363 11.52 -0.49 6.62
CA LEU A 363 11.24 -1.83 6.10
C LEU A 363 10.28 -1.79 4.90
N GLU A 364 9.26 -0.94 4.97
CA GLU A 364 8.24 -0.79 3.93
C GLU A 364 8.82 -0.40 2.57
N GLY A 365 9.86 0.45 2.54
CA GLY A 365 10.54 0.80 1.29
C GLY A 365 11.24 -0.39 0.65
N GLN A 366 11.76 -1.31 1.47
CA GLN A 366 12.49 -2.49 1.00
C GLN A 366 11.52 -3.51 0.43
N VAL A 367 10.41 -3.75 1.13
CA VAL A 367 9.28 -4.55 0.62
C VAL A 367 8.83 -4.03 -0.74
N ALA A 368 8.58 -2.73 -0.85
CA ALA A 368 8.04 -2.14 -2.06
C ALA A 368 9.02 -2.17 -3.24
N VAL A 369 10.31 -1.90 -3.04
CA VAL A 369 11.31 -1.96 -4.11
C VAL A 369 11.57 -3.40 -4.58
N LEU A 370 11.61 -4.37 -3.65
CA LEU A 370 11.72 -5.80 -3.99
C LEU A 370 10.49 -6.28 -4.77
N SER A 371 9.30 -5.77 -4.41
CA SER A 371 8.05 -6.04 -5.13
C SER A 371 7.87 -5.23 -6.41
N SER A 372 8.80 -4.36 -6.83
CA SER A 372 8.61 -3.47 -7.99
C SER A 372 8.83 -4.16 -9.35
N GLY A 373 9.51 -5.31 -9.34
CA GLY A 373 10.02 -6.00 -10.53
C GLY A 373 11.08 -5.20 -11.31
N TYR A 374 11.59 -4.09 -10.75
CA TYR A 374 12.58 -3.23 -11.40
C TYR A 374 13.99 -3.76 -11.22
N LEU A 375 14.30 -4.24 -10.02
CA LEU A 375 15.60 -4.79 -9.68
C LEU A 375 15.81 -6.13 -10.37
N ASP A 376 17.05 -6.36 -10.80
CA ASP A 376 17.46 -7.73 -11.13
C ASP A 376 17.66 -8.58 -9.86
N SER A 377 17.88 -9.89 -10.05
CA SER A 377 17.99 -10.84 -8.94
C SER A 377 19.21 -10.59 -8.05
N LYS A 378 20.27 -9.98 -8.57
CA LYS A 378 21.49 -9.65 -7.81
C LYS A 378 21.33 -8.35 -7.03
N GLU A 379 20.68 -7.36 -7.62
CA GLU A 379 20.29 -6.13 -6.93
C GLU A 379 19.31 -6.42 -5.79
N ALA A 380 18.33 -7.32 -6.01
CA ALA A 380 17.42 -7.77 -4.96
C ALA A 380 18.16 -8.46 -3.81
N LEU A 381 19.14 -9.33 -4.13
CA LEU A 381 19.99 -9.96 -3.12
C LEU A 381 20.83 -8.92 -2.35
N GLU A 382 21.39 -7.92 -3.04
CA GLU A 382 22.16 -6.84 -2.42
C GLU A 382 21.31 -6.05 -1.41
N VAL A 383 20.04 -5.75 -1.75
CA VAL A 383 19.09 -5.10 -0.84
C VAL A 383 18.82 -5.97 0.39
N LEU A 384 18.68 -7.29 0.23
CA LEU A 384 18.43 -8.22 1.34
C LEU A 384 19.63 -8.39 2.26
N ASP A 385 20.84 -8.49 1.70
CA ASP A 385 22.08 -8.49 2.48
C ASP A 385 22.21 -7.20 3.30
N ALA A 386 21.97 -6.06 2.66
CA ALA A 386 21.96 -4.76 3.31
C ALA A 386 20.92 -4.71 4.43
N LEU A 387 19.68 -5.17 4.17
CA LEU A 387 18.59 -5.18 5.12
C LEU A 387 18.93 -6.02 6.35
N LYS A 388 19.49 -7.22 6.15
CA LYS A 388 19.95 -8.08 7.24
C LYS A 388 21.06 -7.43 8.09
N SER A 389 21.95 -6.68 7.46
CA SER A 389 23.04 -5.97 8.15
C SER A 389 22.62 -4.62 8.78
N SER A 390 21.39 -4.17 8.52
CA SER A 390 20.91 -2.84 8.91
C SER A 390 20.43 -2.77 10.37
N SER A 391 20.17 -1.54 10.82
CA SER A 391 19.55 -1.26 12.12
C SER A 391 18.10 -1.75 12.24
N LEU A 392 17.50 -2.20 11.13
CA LEU A 392 16.14 -2.75 11.12
C LEU A 392 16.13 -4.21 11.61
N PHE A 393 17.26 -4.90 11.62
CA PHE A 393 17.31 -6.26 12.13
C PHE A 393 17.33 -6.27 13.66
N ARG A 394 16.34 -6.95 14.26
CA ARG A 394 16.16 -7.09 15.70
C ARG A 394 16.54 -8.50 16.12
N GLU A 395 17.68 -8.63 16.82
CA GLU A 395 18.34 -9.90 17.11
C GLU A 395 17.55 -10.87 17.99
N ASP A 396 16.90 -10.40 19.06
CA ASP A 396 16.22 -11.28 20.02
C ASP A 396 15.05 -12.06 19.40
N GLN A 397 14.39 -11.46 18.41
CA GLN A 397 13.32 -12.05 17.63
C GLN A 397 13.78 -12.50 16.23
N TYR A 398 15.02 -12.22 15.85
CA TYR A 398 15.61 -12.56 14.56
C TYR A 398 14.72 -12.14 13.38
N SER A 399 14.23 -10.90 13.41
CA SER A 399 13.27 -10.36 12.44
C SER A 399 13.39 -8.84 12.35
N TYR A 400 12.49 -8.16 11.64
CA TYR A 400 12.66 -6.77 11.24
C TYR A 400 11.69 -5.79 11.91
N ILE A 401 12.20 -4.66 12.39
CA ILE A 401 11.41 -3.50 12.85
C ILE A 401 11.12 -2.55 11.67
N LEU A 402 10.10 -1.70 11.80
CA LEU A 402 9.65 -0.83 10.71
C LEU A 402 10.65 0.27 10.34
N TYR A 403 11.35 0.80 11.34
CA TYR A 403 12.34 1.87 11.27
C TYR A 403 13.28 1.75 12.47
N PRO A 404 14.47 2.38 12.45
CA PRO A 404 15.49 2.20 13.46
C PRO A 404 14.97 2.53 14.86
N ASN A 405 15.30 1.67 15.82
CA ASN A 405 15.08 1.98 17.22
C ASN A 405 16.03 3.14 17.63
N LYS A 406 15.56 4.06 18.47
CA LYS A 406 16.37 5.21 18.91
C LYS A 406 16.07 5.58 20.35
N ASP A 407 17.07 6.12 21.03
CA ASP A 407 16.89 6.71 22.35
C ASP A 407 16.22 8.08 22.21
N LEU A 408 15.09 8.25 22.90
CA LEU A 408 14.46 9.55 23.02
C LEU A 408 15.06 10.30 24.20
N PRO A 409 15.29 11.63 24.10
CA PRO A 409 15.80 12.41 25.21
C PRO A 409 14.95 12.21 26.46
N GLY A 410 15.62 12.11 27.62
CA GLY A 410 14.95 12.03 28.90
C GLY A 410 14.08 13.27 29.15
N PHE A 411 13.09 13.18 30.04
CA PHE A 411 12.18 14.31 30.32
C PHE A 411 12.93 15.61 30.66
N MET A 412 14.03 15.51 31.42
CA MET A 412 14.83 16.66 31.83
C MET A 412 15.73 17.23 30.72
N GLU A 413 15.87 16.55 29.58
CA GLU A 413 16.75 16.93 28.47
C GLU A 413 15.99 17.58 27.30
N LYS A 414 14.68 17.31 27.17
CA LYS A 414 13.89 17.69 25.98
C LYS A 414 13.73 19.19 25.74
N ASN A 415 13.58 19.97 26.81
CA ASN A 415 13.20 21.37 26.74
C ASN A 415 14.28 22.23 27.38
N VAL A 416 15.48 22.26 26.80
CA VAL A 416 16.59 23.06 27.33
C VAL A 416 17.06 24.03 26.25
N ILE A 417 16.84 25.32 26.47
CA ILE A 417 17.27 26.38 25.57
C ILE A 417 18.74 26.69 25.85
N PRO A 418 19.63 26.67 24.84
CA PRO A 418 21.02 27.07 25.03
C PRO A 418 21.11 28.51 25.57
N ALA A 419 21.91 28.73 26.61
CA ALA A 419 22.03 30.06 27.24
C ALA A 419 22.42 31.17 26.24
N ARG A 420 23.21 30.84 25.21
CA ARG A 420 23.57 31.75 24.12
C ARG A 420 22.37 32.15 23.26
N ALA A 421 21.45 31.22 22.98
CA ALA A 421 20.24 31.51 22.21
C ALA A 421 19.33 32.50 22.95
N VAL A 422 19.26 32.39 24.29
CA VAL A 422 18.57 33.38 25.13
C VAL A 422 19.28 34.73 25.11
N SER A 423 20.60 34.77 25.35
CA SER A 423 21.33 36.04 25.40
C SER A 423 21.36 36.80 24.07
N ASP A 424 21.32 36.07 22.95
CA ASP A 424 21.32 36.69 21.64
C ASP A 424 19.92 37.17 21.21
N SER A 425 18.84 36.82 21.93
CA SER A 425 17.49 37.36 21.76
C SER A 425 17.19 38.42 22.83
N THR A 426 16.90 39.63 22.37
CA THR A 426 16.49 40.74 23.23
C THR A 426 15.17 40.41 23.93
N LEU A 427 14.20 39.83 23.19
CA LEU A 427 12.90 39.45 23.74
C LEU A 427 13.04 38.41 24.87
N LEU A 428 13.78 37.31 24.64
CA LEU A 428 13.93 36.27 25.65
C LEU A 428 14.71 36.76 26.87
N SER A 429 15.73 37.59 26.68
CA SER A 429 16.50 38.17 27.77
C SER A 429 15.64 39.08 28.65
N GLU A 430 14.83 39.96 28.04
CA GLU A 430 13.92 40.86 28.78
C GLU A 430 12.85 40.08 29.55
N LEU A 431 12.27 39.03 28.97
CA LEU A 431 11.29 38.19 29.65
C LEU A 431 11.88 37.52 30.90
N VAL A 432 13.12 37.03 30.81
CA VAL A 432 13.84 36.47 31.96
C VAL A 432 14.08 37.53 33.03
N ASP A 433 14.54 38.72 32.64
CA ASP A 433 14.86 39.82 33.58
C ASP A 433 13.62 40.34 34.32
N GLN A 434 12.46 40.34 33.65
CA GLN A 434 11.17 40.71 34.26
C GLN A 434 10.49 39.55 35.01
N GLY A 435 11.05 38.32 34.96
CA GLY A 435 10.43 37.13 35.55
C GLY A 435 9.11 36.73 34.88
N ASN A 436 8.92 37.08 33.60
CA ASN A 436 7.74 36.69 32.82
C ASN A 436 7.91 35.25 32.28
N LEU A 437 7.05 34.35 32.76
CA LEU A 437 7.11 32.91 32.48
C LEU A 437 6.23 32.47 31.29
N GLN A 438 5.63 33.41 30.54
CA GLN A 438 4.72 33.07 29.45
C GLN A 438 5.40 32.27 28.33
N ILE A 439 6.65 32.62 27.98
CA ILE A 439 7.40 31.95 26.91
C ILE A 439 8.62 31.20 27.44
N VAL A 440 9.41 31.81 28.34
CA VAL A 440 10.68 31.27 28.83
C VAL A 440 10.77 31.32 30.36
N GLU A 441 11.31 30.28 30.97
CA GLU A 441 11.58 30.19 32.40
C GLU A 441 13.06 29.83 32.63
N LYS A 442 13.67 30.43 33.66
CA LYS A 442 15.01 30.09 34.12
C LYS A 442 14.93 29.26 35.40
N ASP A 443 15.50 28.04 35.39
CA ASP A 443 15.50 27.16 36.55
C ASP A 443 16.49 27.62 37.65
N LEU A 444 16.41 26.97 38.82
CA LEU A 444 17.30 27.24 39.96
C LEU A 444 18.78 26.93 39.70
N LYS A 445 19.10 26.18 38.63
CA LYS A 445 20.47 25.83 38.22
C LYS A 445 20.98 26.76 37.12
N GLY A 446 20.14 27.67 36.62
CA GLY A 446 20.46 28.64 35.58
C GLY A 446 20.23 28.17 34.16
N ASN A 447 19.57 27.03 33.93
CA ASN A 447 19.13 26.59 32.60
C ASN A 447 17.83 27.31 32.21
N TYR A 448 17.55 27.31 30.91
CA TYR A 448 16.39 27.98 30.34
C TYR A 448 15.47 26.96 29.67
N HIS A 449 14.16 27.16 29.80
CA HIS A 449 13.14 26.25 29.32
C HIS A 449 12.01 27.04 28.66
N PHE A 450 11.44 26.53 27.58
CA PHE A 450 10.16 27.06 27.09
C PHE A 450 9.03 26.71 28.07
N ASN A 451 7.93 27.47 28.04
CA ASN A 451 6.75 27.18 28.85
C ASN A 451 6.28 25.73 28.65
N GLY A 452 6.02 25.03 29.77
CA GLY A 452 5.66 23.61 29.76
C GLY A 452 4.29 23.29 29.14
N ASN A 453 3.47 24.28 28.81
CA ASN A 453 2.17 24.10 28.16
C ASN A 453 2.25 24.06 26.63
N PHE A 454 3.39 24.42 26.04
CA PHE A 454 3.56 24.40 24.58
C PHE A 454 3.70 22.97 24.07
N LYS A 455 2.87 22.61 23.09
CA LYS A 455 2.92 21.35 22.36
C LYS A 455 3.65 21.51 21.03
N ASN A 456 3.50 22.66 20.38
CA ASN A 456 4.14 22.98 19.10
C ASN A 456 4.28 24.50 18.89
N ALA A 457 4.78 24.89 17.72
CA ALA A 457 5.02 26.30 17.38
C ALA A 457 3.74 27.17 17.38
N LYS A 458 2.55 26.59 17.14
CA LYS A 458 1.28 27.34 17.17
C LYS A 458 0.97 27.85 18.58
N ASP A 459 1.25 27.07 19.62
CA ASP A 459 1.06 27.52 21.00
C ASP A 459 2.02 28.69 21.32
N LEU A 460 3.24 28.64 20.78
CA LEU A 460 4.22 29.72 20.90
C LEU A 460 3.80 30.97 20.11
N GLU A 461 3.25 30.81 18.89
CA GLU A 461 2.70 31.93 18.12
C GLU A 461 1.56 32.64 18.88
N VAL A 462 0.63 31.88 19.46
CA VAL A 462 -0.46 32.43 20.29
C VAL A 462 0.13 33.17 21.49
N ALA A 463 1.13 32.61 22.17
CA ALA A 463 1.79 33.28 23.29
C ALA A 463 2.53 34.57 22.88
N LEU A 464 3.13 34.61 21.68
CA LEU A 464 3.77 35.82 21.14
C LEU A 464 2.74 36.90 20.77
N GLU A 465 1.57 36.50 20.24
CA GLU A 465 0.45 37.39 19.97
C GLU A 465 -0.09 38.00 21.27
N GLU A 466 -0.38 37.19 22.29
CA GLU A 466 -0.81 37.65 23.62
C GLU A 466 0.23 38.58 24.27
N LEU A 467 1.52 38.25 24.14
CA LEU A 467 2.60 39.07 24.68
C LEU A 467 2.67 40.45 24.00
N SER A 468 2.40 40.51 22.69
CA SER A 468 2.35 41.77 21.93
C SER A 468 1.28 42.73 22.47
N GLU A 469 0.16 42.20 22.96
CA GLU A 469 -0.93 42.99 23.57
C GLU A 469 -0.58 43.55 24.96
N THR A 470 0.48 43.05 25.59
CA THR A 470 0.88 43.42 26.97
C THR A 470 2.08 44.37 27.05
N GLY A 471 2.46 45.00 25.93
CA GLY A 471 3.49 46.04 25.89
C GLY A 471 4.85 45.61 25.34
N PHE A 472 4.95 44.40 24.77
CA PHE A 472 6.16 43.86 24.15
C PHE A 472 6.14 43.90 22.61
N LEU A 473 5.16 44.59 22.00
CA LEU A 473 4.95 44.59 20.55
C LEU A 473 6.24 44.80 19.74
N GLU A 474 7.03 45.84 20.06
CA GLU A 474 8.29 46.14 19.34
C GLU A 474 9.30 44.98 19.44
N LEU A 475 9.41 44.33 20.59
CA LEU A 475 10.32 43.19 20.80
C LEU A 475 9.82 41.93 20.10
N VAL A 476 8.50 41.70 20.02
CA VAL A 476 7.93 40.58 19.28
C VAL A 476 8.09 40.79 17.77
N GLU A 477 7.86 41.99 17.25
CA GLU A 477 8.11 42.32 15.83
C GLU A 477 9.60 42.15 15.47
N GLN A 478 10.51 42.46 16.39
CA GLN A 478 11.95 42.32 16.18
C GLN A 478 12.44 40.86 16.24
N ASP A 479 12.06 40.11 17.28
CA ASP A 479 12.66 38.81 17.62
C ASP A 479 11.71 37.61 17.46
N GLY A 480 10.41 37.81 17.20
CA GLY A 480 9.41 36.73 17.20
C GLY A 480 9.76 35.56 16.27
N SER A 481 10.15 35.86 15.01
CA SER A 481 10.59 34.83 14.06
C SER A 481 11.83 34.08 14.54
N ARG A 482 12.74 34.76 15.25
CA ARG A 482 13.93 34.14 15.83
C ARG A 482 13.58 33.23 17.00
N VAL A 483 12.63 33.62 17.85
CA VAL A 483 12.15 32.78 18.96
C VAL A 483 11.49 31.51 18.43
N LEU A 484 10.68 31.62 17.37
CA LEU A 484 10.12 30.45 16.66
C LEU A 484 11.22 29.55 16.10
N GLN A 485 12.29 30.12 15.55
CA GLN A 485 13.45 29.35 15.10
C GLN A 485 14.17 28.64 16.26
N ILE A 486 14.39 29.30 17.41
CA ILE A 486 14.99 28.69 18.60
C ILE A 486 14.11 27.53 19.11
N PHE A 487 12.78 27.71 19.11
CA PHE A 487 11.84 26.65 19.45
C PHE A 487 11.97 25.44 18.53
N GLU A 488 12.06 25.68 17.21
CA GLU A 488 12.30 24.62 16.23
C GLU A 488 13.68 23.96 16.41
N GLU A 489 14.73 24.71 16.75
CA GLU A 489 16.06 24.14 17.02
C GLU A 489 16.08 23.25 18.27
N VAL A 490 15.28 23.58 19.30
CA VAL A 490 15.15 22.76 20.53
C VAL A 490 14.34 21.49 20.27
N PHE A 491 13.21 21.58 19.56
CA PHE A 491 12.27 20.46 19.44
C PHE A 491 12.37 19.68 18.12
N ASN A 492 12.98 20.26 17.09
CA ASN A 492 13.14 19.69 15.74
C ASN A 492 11.84 19.10 15.18
N HIS A 493 10.75 19.86 15.26
CA HIS A 493 9.42 19.39 14.85
C HIS A 493 9.32 19.18 13.33
N LYS A 494 10.18 19.81 12.52
CA LYS A 494 10.28 19.50 11.08
C LYS A 494 10.64 18.04 10.80
N ALA A 495 11.37 17.39 11.70
CA ALA A 495 11.70 15.97 11.60
C ALA A 495 10.61 15.04 12.18
N PHE A 496 9.50 15.59 12.69
CA PHE A 496 8.41 14.80 13.27
C PHE A 496 7.58 14.12 12.16
N THR A 497 7.73 12.81 12.04
CA THR A 497 6.99 12.01 11.06
C THR A 497 5.65 11.49 11.58
N GLY A 498 5.40 11.59 12.90
CA GLY A 498 4.21 11.10 13.56
C GLY A 498 4.53 10.43 14.89
N ARG A 499 3.53 9.74 15.48
CA ARG A 499 3.69 9.04 16.77
C ARG A 499 4.67 7.87 16.73
N SER A 500 4.97 7.35 15.54
CA SER A 500 5.95 6.29 15.25
C SER A 500 7.24 6.42 16.06
N GLY A 501 7.83 7.61 16.04
CA GLY A 501 9.10 7.92 16.69
C GLY A 501 8.98 8.36 18.15
N THR A 502 7.80 8.30 18.78
CA THR A 502 7.56 8.88 20.12
C THR A 502 6.87 7.93 21.11
N PHE A 503 6.66 6.66 20.74
CA PHE A 503 6.11 5.61 21.60
C PHE A 503 6.78 4.24 21.38
N TYR A 504 6.47 3.25 22.23
CA TYR A 504 7.26 2.00 22.39
C TYR A 504 6.48 0.70 22.15
N GLY A 505 5.36 0.76 21.44
CA GLY A 505 4.53 -0.41 21.11
C GLY A 505 3.73 -0.17 19.84
N TYR A 506 2.93 -1.14 19.38
CA TYR A 506 2.28 -1.09 18.06
C TYR A 506 3.30 -0.91 16.94
N GLU A 507 3.20 0.17 16.16
CA GLU A 507 4.19 0.54 15.15
C GLU A 507 5.47 1.14 15.75
N GLY A 508 5.49 1.49 17.04
CA GLY A 508 6.53 2.31 17.67
C GLY A 508 7.93 1.70 17.78
N LEU A 509 8.81 2.47 18.42
CA LEU A 509 10.24 2.19 18.54
C LEU A 509 10.52 0.79 19.12
N GLY A 510 11.35 0.02 18.41
CA GLY A 510 11.75 -1.34 18.77
C GLY A 510 10.67 -2.41 18.60
N SER A 511 9.49 -2.06 18.08
CA SER A 511 8.39 -3.00 17.84
C SER A 511 8.47 -3.60 16.44
N ILE A 512 8.36 -4.93 16.36
CA ILE A 512 8.16 -5.63 15.09
C ILE A 512 6.68 -5.59 14.75
N TYR A 513 6.32 -5.16 13.55
CA TYR A 513 4.95 -5.19 13.05
C TYR A 513 4.81 -6.29 11.99
N TRP A 514 4.21 -7.42 12.37
CA TRP A 514 4.34 -8.69 11.66
C TRP A 514 3.75 -8.67 10.24
N HIS A 515 2.73 -7.85 10.00
CA HIS A 515 2.18 -7.72 8.64
C HIS A 515 3.23 -7.22 7.64
N MET A 516 4.10 -6.28 8.02
CA MET A 516 5.14 -5.79 7.10
C MET A 516 6.24 -6.84 6.89
N VAL A 517 6.55 -7.66 7.90
CA VAL A 517 7.50 -8.77 7.78
C VAL A 517 6.95 -9.86 6.84
N SER A 518 5.66 -10.22 6.94
CA SER A 518 5.08 -11.19 5.99
C SER A 518 4.95 -10.63 4.58
N LYS A 519 4.78 -9.30 4.41
CA LYS A 519 4.92 -8.67 3.09
C LYS A 519 6.34 -8.79 2.54
N LEU A 520 7.36 -8.61 3.40
CA LEU A 520 8.75 -8.86 3.02
C LEU A 520 8.93 -10.33 2.59
N GLN A 521 8.42 -11.28 3.36
CA GLN A 521 8.50 -12.70 3.01
C GLN A 521 7.91 -12.98 1.62
N LEU A 522 6.73 -12.42 1.32
CA LEU A 522 6.10 -12.57 0.00
C LEU A 522 6.92 -11.91 -1.11
N ALA A 523 7.47 -10.71 -0.88
CA ALA A 523 8.34 -10.02 -1.85
C ALA A 523 9.62 -10.82 -2.14
N VAL A 524 10.23 -11.39 -1.10
CA VAL A 524 11.43 -12.24 -1.23
C VAL A 524 11.10 -13.55 -1.94
N GLN A 525 9.93 -14.14 -1.70
CA GLN A 525 9.44 -15.28 -2.46
C GLN A 525 9.34 -14.96 -3.95
N GLU A 526 8.70 -13.84 -4.31
CA GLU A 526 8.61 -13.39 -5.71
C GLU A 526 10.00 -13.22 -6.33
N CYS A 527 10.98 -12.70 -5.57
CA CYS A 527 12.38 -12.58 -6.01
C CYS A 527 13.06 -13.94 -6.21
N CYS A 528 12.83 -14.91 -5.31
CA CYS A 528 13.35 -16.28 -5.46
C CYS A 528 12.81 -16.94 -6.72
N LEU A 529 11.48 -16.85 -6.93
CA LEU A 529 10.82 -17.41 -8.11
C LEU A 529 11.36 -16.79 -9.39
N LYS A 530 11.53 -15.45 -9.43
CA LYS A 530 12.14 -14.75 -10.55
C LYS A 530 13.55 -15.26 -10.84
N ALA A 531 14.42 -15.36 -9.83
CA ALA A 531 15.79 -15.82 -10.01
C ALA A 531 15.86 -17.26 -10.55
N ILE A 532 14.97 -18.14 -10.09
CA ILE A 532 14.86 -19.53 -10.58
C ILE A 532 14.39 -19.54 -12.04
N GLN A 533 13.33 -18.80 -12.38
CA GLN A 533 12.79 -18.73 -13.74
C GLN A 533 13.78 -18.14 -14.76
N GLU A 534 14.59 -17.17 -14.33
CA GLU A 534 15.63 -16.55 -15.14
C GLU A 534 16.92 -17.39 -15.22
N ASN A 535 16.97 -18.56 -14.57
CA ASN A 535 18.13 -19.44 -14.50
C ASN A 535 19.39 -18.72 -13.98
N GLU A 536 19.22 -17.91 -12.93
CA GLU A 536 20.37 -17.33 -12.22
C GLU A 536 21.26 -18.41 -11.62
N SER A 537 22.49 -18.04 -11.26
CA SER A 537 23.43 -18.99 -10.66
C SER A 537 22.89 -19.58 -9.35
N GLU A 538 23.21 -20.85 -9.07
CA GLU A 538 22.86 -21.54 -7.82
C GLU A 538 23.28 -20.76 -6.56
N GLU A 539 24.36 -19.98 -6.63
CA GLU A 539 24.78 -19.11 -5.52
C GLU A 539 23.75 -18.00 -5.25
N VAL A 540 23.30 -17.30 -6.30
CA VAL A 540 22.30 -16.22 -6.16
C VAL A 540 20.97 -16.80 -5.68
N VAL A 541 20.51 -17.88 -6.32
CA VAL A 541 19.26 -18.56 -5.92
C VAL A 541 19.35 -19.05 -4.48
N GLY A 542 20.45 -19.74 -4.11
CA GLY A 542 20.66 -20.25 -2.76
C GLY A 542 20.64 -19.15 -1.69
N ARG A 543 21.31 -18.02 -1.94
CA ARG A 543 21.34 -16.89 -0.98
C ARG A 543 20.00 -16.16 -0.87
N LEU A 544 19.23 -16.05 -1.95
CA LEU A 544 17.86 -15.54 -1.88
C LEU A 544 16.97 -16.48 -1.05
N LEU A 545 17.12 -17.80 -1.22
CA LEU A 545 16.42 -18.80 -0.42
C LEU A 545 16.83 -18.77 1.05
N GLU A 546 18.11 -18.53 1.36
CA GLU A 546 18.57 -18.31 2.74
C GLU A 546 17.82 -17.16 3.40
N HIS A 547 17.73 -16.00 2.72
CA HIS A 547 16.93 -14.87 3.22
C HIS A 547 15.44 -15.25 3.36
N TYR A 548 14.86 -15.95 2.39
CA TYR A 548 13.47 -16.39 2.44
C TYR A 548 13.16 -17.23 3.68
N TYR A 549 13.93 -18.30 3.91
CA TYR A 549 13.71 -19.21 5.04
C TYR A 549 14.05 -18.57 6.38
N GLU A 550 15.04 -17.67 6.42
CA GLU A 550 15.34 -16.93 7.64
C GLU A 550 14.19 -15.99 8.04
N ILE A 551 13.62 -15.27 7.07
CA ILE A 551 12.45 -14.41 7.29
C ILE A 551 11.26 -15.26 7.77
N ASN A 552 11.02 -16.41 7.13
CA ASN A 552 9.98 -17.37 7.53
C ASN A 552 10.18 -17.86 8.98
N GLU A 553 11.39 -18.22 9.37
CA GLU A 553 11.71 -18.62 10.74
C GLU A 553 11.53 -17.45 11.73
N GLY A 554 11.85 -16.23 11.29
CA GLY A 554 11.61 -14.98 11.99
C GLY A 554 10.14 -14.72 12.34
N ILE A 555 9.19 -15.11 11.48
CA ILE A 555 7.73 -15.06 11.77
C ILE A 555 7.41 -15.84 13.05
N GLY A 556 8.07 -16.98 13.25
CA GLY A 556 8.22 -17.56 14.58
C GLY A 556 7.31 -18.74 14.90
N VAL A 557 6.71 -19.42 13.92
CA VAL A 557 5.89 -20.63 14.13
C VAL A 557 6.65 -21.72 14.90
N HIS A 558 7.97 -21.78 14.74
CA HIS A 558 8.86 -22.75 15.41
C HIS A 558 9.55 -22.20 16.67
N LYS A 559 9.29 -20.94 17.05
CA LYS A 559 9.88 -20.36 18.27
C LYS A 559 9.29 -21.02 19.52
N PRO A 560 10.08 -21.16 20.61
CA PRO A 560 9.53 -21.55 21.90
C PRO A 560 8.41 -20.57 22.32
N PRO A 561 7.30 -21.05 22.92
CA PRO A 561 6.19 -20.18 23.35
C PRO A 561 6.62 -19.02 24.29
N MET A 562 7.69 -19.23 25.06
CA MET A 562 8.26 -18.19 25.93
C MET A 562 8.92 -17.05 25.15
N LEU A 563 9.58 -17.35 24.03
CA LEU A 563 10.18 -16.33 23.15
C LEU A 563 9.11 -15.62 22.31
N TYR A 564 8.16 -16.40 21.77
CA TYR A 564 7.03 -15.86 21.01
C TYR A 564 6.11 -15.00 21.91
N GLY A 565 5.93 -15.44 23.17
CA GLY A 565 5.05 -14.83 24.17
C GLY A 565 3.59 -15.24 24.09
N ALA A 566 3.28 -16.25 23.27
CA ALA A 566 1.94 -16.83 23.07
C ALA A 566 2.06 -18.21 22.40
N PHE A 567 0.95 -18.77 21.91
CA PHE A 567 1.00 -19.93 21.01
C PHE A 567 1.61 -19.51 19.66
N PRO A 568 2.73 -20.11 19.22
CA PRO A 568 3.40 -19.74 17.96
C PRO A 568 2.56 -19.96 16.69
N THR A 569 1.51 -20.77 16.79
CA THR A 569 0.56 -21.04 15.69
C THR A 569 -0.48 -19.94 15.50
N ASP A 570 -0.62 -19.03 16.47
CA ASP A 570 -1.62 -17.96 16.44
C ASP A 570 -0.97 -16.67 15.92
N PRO A 571 -1.58 -15.96 14.95
CA PRO A 571 -1.06 -14.71 14.43
C PRO A 571 -1.34 -13.54 15.38
N TYR A 572 -0.41 -12.59 15.43
CA TYR A 572 -0.46 -11.38 16.25
C TYR A 572 -0.01 -10.17 15.44
N SER A 573 -0.46 -8.97 15.81
CA SER A 573 -0.16 -7.78 14.99
C SER A 573 1.28 -7.31 15.16
N HIS A 574 1.79 -7.33 16.39
CA HIS A 574 3.10 -6.80 16.70
C HIS A 574 3.74 -7.45 17.93
N THR A 575 5.06 -7.35 18.04
CA THR A 575 5.85 -7.75 19.21
C THR A 575 6.73 -6.56 19.62
N PRO A 576 6.41 -5.84 20.71
CA PRO A 576 7.19 -4.67 21.15
C PRO A 576 8.54 -5.08 21.75
N ALA A 577 9.42 -4.12 22.04
CA ALA A 577 10.75 -4.41 22.58
C ALA A 577 10.72 -5.14 23.94
N GLY A 578 9.77 -4.79 24.81
CA GLY A 578 9.72 -5.28 26.20
C GLY A 578 8.71 -6.40 26.49
N LYS A 579 8.03 -6.96 25.48
CA LYS A 579 7.02 -8.02 25.65
C LYS A 579 7.02 -8.98 24.45
N GLY A 580 6.39 -10.13 24.61
CA GLY A 580 6.06 -11.01 23.49
C GLY A 580 4.83 -10.53 22.70
N ALA A 581 4.30 -11.41 21.82
CA ALA A 581 3.27 -11.09 20.83
C ALA A 581 1.99 -10.41 21.40
N GLN A 582 1.49 -9.39 20.70
CA GLN A 582 0.35 -8.55 21.09
C GLN A 582 -0.71 -8.43 19.98
N GLN A 583 -1.98 -8.27 20.36
CA GLN A 583 -3.15 -8.16 19.47
C GLN A 583 -3.41 -9.42 18.60
N PRO A 584 -4.03 -10.48 19.16
CA PRO A 584 -4.25 -11.76 18.47
C PRO A 584 -5.27 -11.67 17.33
N GLY A 585 -5.14 -12.61 16.39
CA GLY A 585 -6.21 -13.01 15.47
C GLY A 585 -6.20 -12.25 14.15
N MET A 586 -7.17 -11.35 13.95
CA MET A 586 -7.46 -10.73 12.65
C MET A 586 -6.45 -9.65 12.26
N THR A 587 -5.21 -10.02 11.96
CA THR A 587 -4.18 -9.16 11.36
C THR A 587 -4.08 -9.42 9.85
N GLY A 588 -3.78 -8.39 9.05
CA GLY A 588 -3.55 -8.55 7.61
C GLY A 588 -2.37 -9.46 7.27
N GLN A 589 -1.49 -9.75 8.23
CA GLN A 589 -0.39 -10.72 8.11
C GLN A 589 -0.85 -12.05 7.51
N VAL A 590 -2.00 -12.58 7.97
CA VAL A 590 -2.46 -13.93 7.60
C VAL A 590 -2.69 -14.09 6.09
N LYS A 591 -3.07 -13.00 5.39
CA LYS A 591 -3.29 -13.08 3.94
C LYS A 591 -1.97 -13.24 3.21
N GLU A 592 -0.90 -12.59 3.68
CA GLU A 592 0.42 -12.67 3.09
C GLU A 592 1.01 -14.08 3.30
N ASP A 593 0.86 -14.63 4.51
CA ASP A 593 1.34 -15.97 4.85
C ASP A 593 0.60 -17.08 4.07
N ILE A 594 -0.70 -16.91 3.78
CA ILE A 594 -1.46 -17.81 2.90
C ILE A 594 -0.87 -17.82 1.49
N LEU A 595 -0.57 -16.64 0.94
CA LEU A 595 0.02 -16.52 -0.40
C LEU A 595 1.43 -17.11 -0.44
N CYS A 596 2.26 -16.81 0.58
CA CYS A 596 3.58 -17.41 0.74
C CYS A 596 3.47 -18.94 0.76
N ARG A 597 2.50 -19.48 1.50
CA ARG A 597 2.32 -20.93 1.59
C ARG A 597 1.95 -21.56 0.25
N PHE A 598 1.12 -20.91 -0.56
CA PHE A 598 0.82 -21.42 -1.92
C PHE A 598 2.04 -21.36 -2.84
N GLY A 599 2.86 -20.30 -2.74
CA GLY A 599 4.12 -20.21 -3.47
C GLY A 599 5.16 -21.26 -3.03
N GLU A 600 5.26 -21.56 -1.73
CA GLU A 600 6.10 -22.66 -1.20
C GLU A 600 5.66 -24.01 -1.74
N LEU A 601 4.36 -24.27 -1.74
CA LEU A 601 3.77 -25.49 -2.32
C LEU A 601 3.90 -25.52 -3.85
N GLY A 602 4.36 -24.45 -4.49
CA GLY A 602 4.52 -24.38 -5.94
C GLY A 602 3.20 -24.36 -6.70
N VAL A 603 2.12 -23.87 -6.10
CA VAL A 603 0.81 -23.81 -6.77
C VAL A 603 0.71 -22.51 -7.55
N PHE A 604 0.92 -22.60 -8.86
CA PHE A 604 0.90 -21.45 -9.77
C PHE A 604 -0.22 -21.58 -10.78
N VAL A 605 -0.64 -20.44 -11.32
CA VAL A 605 -1.56 -20.39 -12.45
C VAL A 605 -0.95 -19.47 -13.49
N GLU A 606 -0.84 -19.96 -14.72
CA GLU A 606 -0.34 -19.19 -15.85
C GLU A 606 -1.19 -19.52 -17.08
N ASN A 607 -1.64 -18.51 -17.81
CA ASN A 607 -2.52 -18.65 -18.98
C ASN A 607 -3.77 -19.53 -18.76
N GLY A 608 -4.30 -19.57 -17.53
CA GLY A 608 -5.45 -20.39 -17.15
C GLY A 608 -5.14 -21.85 -16.83
N GLU A 609 -3.87 -22.27 -16.84
CA GLU A 609 -3.43 -23.61 -16.47
C GLU A 609 -2.92 -23.65 -15.03
N LEU A 610 -3.36 -24.64 -14.26
CA LEU A 610 -2.87 -24.91 -12.90
C LEU A 610 -1.56 -25.72 -12.97
N ILE A 611 -0.50 -25.15 -12.39
CA ILE A 611 0.86 -25.66 -12.43
C ILE A 611 1.33 -25.99 -11.01
N PHE A 612 2.07 -27.08 -10.88
CA PHE A 612 2.69 -27.54 -9.64
C PHE A 612 4.22 -27.54 -9.77
N ASP A 613 4.88 -26.49 -9.28
CA ASP A 613 6.34 -26.32 -9.35
C ASP A 613 6.94 -25.94 -7.99
N PRO A 614 7.10 -26.91 -7.06
CA PRO A 614 7.46 -26.67 -5.66
C PRO A 614 8.97 -26.41 -5.45
N CYS A 615 9.54 -25.48 -6.21
CA CYS A 615 10.97 -25.15 -6.20
C CYS A 615 11.48 -24.48 -4.90
N LEU A 616 10.58 -24.15 -3.97
CA LEU A 616 10.83 -23.63 -2.62
C LEU A 616 10.40 -24.61 -1.50
N LEU A 617 9.84 -25.77 -1.85
CA LEU A 617 9.33 -26.71 -0.85
C LEU A 617 10.46 -27.54 -0.27
N ARG A 618 10.52 -27.62 1.07
CA ARG A 618 11.55 -28.41 1.75
C ARG A 618 11.17 -29.88 1.82
N LYS A 619 12.17 -30.75 1.73
CA LYS A 619 11.99 -32.20 1.83
C LYS A 619 11.43 -32.65 3.19
N ASP A 620 11.74 -31.93 4.26
CA ASP A 620 11.31 -32.27 5.63
C ASP A 620 9.81 -32.06 5.88
N GLU A 621 9.08 -31.45 4.95
CA GLU A 621 7.63 -31.29 5.02
C GLU A 621 6.86 -32.56 4.61
N PHE A 622 7.52 -33.53 3.97
CA PHE A 622 6.91 -34.80 3.58
C PHE A 622 6.79 -35.75 4.77
N LEU A 623 5.66 -36.46 4.86
CA LEU A 623 5.39 -37.35 5.99
C LEU A 623 6.36 -38.53 6.02
N SER A 624 6.91 -38.82 7.20
CA SER A 624 7.69 -40.04 7.43
C SER A 624 6.81 -41.28 7.59
N ASN A 625 5.53 -41.11 7.95
CA ASN A 625 4.58 -42.19 8.23
C ASN A 625 3.23 -41.91 7.59
N SER A 626 2.47 -42.96 7.25
CA SER A 626 1.11 -42.82 6.72
C SER A 626 0.21 -42.06 7.71
N HIS A 627 -0.62 -41.16 7.20
CA HIS A 627 -1.57 -40.37 7.99
C HIS A 627 -2.92 -40.27 7.28
N ILE A 628 -4.02 -40.20 8.03
CA ILE A 628 -5.35 -39.96 7.48
C ILE A 628 -5.58 -38.46 7.35
N PHE A 629 -5.68 -37.97 6.11
CA PHE A 629 -6.06 -36.60 5.81
C PHE A 629 -7.58 -36.48 5.80
N GLU A 630 -8.14 -35.79 6.80
CA GLU A 630 -9.56 -35.47 6.88
C GLU A 630 -9.81 -34.10 6.25
N TYR A 631 -10.76 -34.02 5.31
CA TYR A 631 -11.09 -32.78 4.61
C TYR A 631 -12.60 -32.70 4.33
N ILE A 632 -13.04 -31.53 3.87
CA ILE A 632 -14.42 -31.29 3.43
C ILE A 632 -14.37 -31.03 1.93
N ASP A 633 -15.14 -31.78 1.14
CA ASP A 633 -15.25 -31.57 -0.31
C ASP A 633 -16.15 -30.37 -0.67
N VAL A 634 -16.17 -29.97 -1.95
CA VAL A 634 -16.99 -28.83 -2.43
C VAL A 634 -18.48 -28.98 -2.12
N ASN A 635 -18.95 -30.23 -1.99
CA ASN A 635 -20.33 -30.59 -1.64
C ASN A 635 -20.58 -30.60 -0.11
N GLN A 636 -19.66 -30.02 0.67
CA GLN A 636 -19.71 -29.94 2.14
C GLN A 636 -19.73 -31.31 2.84
N THR A 637 -19.25 -32.36 2.16
CA THR A 637 -19.20 -33.71 2.72
C THR A 637 -17.82 -33.96 3.34
N ARG A 638 -17.80 -34.53 4.55
CA ARG A 638 -16.56 -34.94 5.20
C ARG A 638 -16.01 -36.19 4.52
N ARG A 639 -14.74 -36.13 4.14
CA ARG A 639 -14.02 -37.19 3.44
C ARG A 639 -12.72 -37.51 4.17
N LYS A 640 -12.14 -38.66 3.85
CA LYS A 640 -10.85 -39.12 4.38
C LYS A 640 -10.05 -39.73 3.25
N ILE A 641 -8.76 -39.37 3.16
CA ILE A 641 -7.81 -40.00 2.26
C ILE A 641 -6.57 -40.38 3.07
N GLU A 642 -6.03 -41.57 2.83
CA GLU A 642 -4.74 -41.95 3.38
C GLU A 642 -3.62 -41.28 2.57
N VAL A 643 -2.73 -40.55 3.25
CA VAL A 643 -1.52 -39.96 2.69
C VAL A 643 -0.35 -40.81 3.17
N SER A 644 0.32 -41.46 2.24
CA SER A 644 1.40 -42.41 2.53
C SER A 644 2.69 -41.72 2.99
N SER A 645 3.62 -42.50 3.54
CA SER A 645 5.00 -42.05 3.77
C SER A 645 5.63 -41.57 2.47
N GLY A 646 6.43 -40.50 2.53
CA GLY A 646 6.99 -39.82 1.36
C GLY A 646 5.97 -38.97 0.59
N SER A 647 4.85 -38.58 1.22
CA SER A 647 3.81 -37.73 0.65
C SER A 647 3.37 -36.62 1.61
N LEU A 648 2.71 -35.59 1.07
CA LEU A 648 1.97 -34.58 1.84
C LEU A 648 0.64 -34.27 1.15
N GLY A 649 -0.33 -33.76 1.92
CA GLY A 649 -1.67 -33.46 1.42
C GLY A 649 -2.14 -32.06 1.80
N PHE A 650 -2.74 -31.35 0.86
CA PHE A 650 -3.37 -30.04 1.06
C PHE A 650 -4.61 -29.91 0.16
N THR A 651 -5.24 -28.73 0.13
CA THR A 651 -6.33 -28.46 -0.81
C THR A 651 -6.11 -27.15 -1.56
N TYR A 652 -6.56 -27.10 -2.81
CA TYR A 652 -6.65 -25.88 -3.61
C TYR A 652 -8.03 -25.85 -4.28
N CYS A 653 -8.72 -24.71 -4.23
CA CYS A 653 -10.14 -24.60 -4.58
C CYS A 653 -11.05 -25.67 -3.91
N GLN A 654 -10.63 -26.20 -2.75
CA GLN A 654 -11.27 -27.30 -1.99
C GLN A 654 -11.19 -28.69 -2.66
N VAL A 655 -10.32 -28.86 -3.68
CA VAL A 655 -9.93 -30.17 -4.22
C VAL A 655 -8.70 -30.68 -3.46
N PRO A 656 -8.68 -31.93 -2.96
CA PRO A 656 -7.50 -32.48 -2.30
C PRO A 656 -6.38 -32.77 -3.30
N ILE A 657 -5.20 -32.25 -2.99
CA ILE A 657 -3.96 -32.45 -3.75
C ILE A 657 -3.00 -33.23 -2.86
N ILE A 658 -2.42 -34.29 -3.40
CA ILE A 658 -1.39 -35.10 -2.75
C ILE A 658 -0.11 -34.97 -3.55
N TYR A 659 0.94 -34.49 -2.92
CA TYR A 659 2.28 -34.56 -3.46
C TYR A 659 2.93 -35.85 -3.00
N GLN A 660 3.51 -36.61 -3.92
CA GLN A 660 4.15 -37.89 -3.65
C GLN A 660 5.52 -37.96 -4.34
N LEU A 661 6.55 -38.34 -3.58
CA LEU A 661 7.89 -38.55 -4.13
C LEU A 661 7.88 -39.72 -5.14
N SER A 662 8.51 -39.50 -6.29
CA SER A 662 8.55 -40.42 -7.42
C SER A 662 9.82 -40.20 -8.27
N GLU A 663 10.25 -41.24 -8.98
CA GLU A 663 11.36 -41.15 -9.96
C GLU A 663 10.99 -40.33 -11.19
N LYS A 664 9.69 -40.28 -11.53
CA LYS A 664 9.16 -39.56 -12.69
C LYS A 664 8.13 -38.53 -12.25
N PRO A 665 8.22 -37.29 -12.76
CA PRO A 665 7.21 -36.28 -12.50
C PRO A 665 5.95 -36.59 -13.31
N GLY A 666 4.82 -36.09 -12.85
CA GLY A 666 3.56 -36.22 -13.55
C GLY A 666 2.37 -35.96 -12.65
N ILE A 667 1.18 -35.88 -13.22
CA ILE A 667 -0.06 -35.65 -12.49
C ILE A 667 -1.06 -36.74 -12.85
N VAL A 668 -1.78 -37.24 -11.85
CA VAL A 668 -2.96 -38.09 -12.02
C VAL A 668 -4.16 -37.37 -11.44
N VAL A 669 -5.17 -37.12 -12.27
CA VAL A 669 -6.43 -36.48 -11.88
C VAL A 669 -7.51 -37.55 -11.80
N GLU A 670 -8.18 -37.64 -10.64
CA GLU A 670 -9.32 -38.54 -10.42
C GLU A 670 -10.64 -37.76 -10.47
N PHE A 671 -11.55 -38.21 -11.33
CA PHE A 671 -12.86 -37.58 -11.54
C PHE A 671 -13.99 -38.27 -10.76
N SER A 672 -15.12 -37.56 -10.63
CA SER A 672 -16.32 -37.99 -9.89
C SER A 672 -16.95 -39.28 -10.43
N ASP A 673 -16.74 -39.56 -11.72
CA ASP A 673 -17.17 -40.78 -12.42
C ASP A 673 -16.18 -41.95 -12.27
N ASN A 674 -15.11 -41.76 -11.49
CA ASN A 674 -13.96 -42.66 -11.29
C ASN A 674 -13.06 -42.82 -12.53
N SER A 675 -13.23 -41.98 -13.56
CA SER A 675 -12.24 -41.89 -14.63
C SER A 675 -10.97 -41.20 -14.12
N THR A 676 -9.86 -41.46 -14.81
CA THR A 676 -8.56 -40.86 -14.51
C THR A 676 -7.94 -40.30 -15.77
N VAL A 677 -7.22 -39.20 -15.61
CA VAL A 677 -6.38 -38.60 -16.67
C VAL A 677 -4.99 -38.42 -16.10
N GLU A 678 -3.99 -38.83 -16.89
CA GLU A 678 -2.58 -38.70 -16.55
C GLU A 678 -1.92 -37.63 -17.43
N PHE A 679 -1.03 -36.85 -16.82
CA PHE A 679 -0.21 -35.84 -17.48
C PHE A 679 1.26 -36.16 -17.19
N ASP A 680 2.10 -36.20 -18.22
CA ASP A 680 3.55 -36.35 -18.08
C ASP A 680 4.24 -35.03 -17.63
N SER A 681 3.49 -33.93 -17.62
CA SER A 681 3.89 -32.61 -17.13
C SER A 681 3.37 -32.33 -15.73
N LEU A 682 3.94 -31.32 -15.06
CA LEU A 682 3.42 -30.75 -13.82
C LEU A 682 2.46 -29.56 -14.08
N SER A 683 1.78 -29.57 -15.23
CA SER A 683 0.72 -28.62 -15.59
C SER A 683 -0.52 -29.40 -16.00
N LEU A 684 -1.69 -28.90 -15.59
CA LEU A 684 -3.00 -29.37 -16.05
C LEU A 684 -3.43 -28.62 -17.31
N ASP A 685 -4.25 -29.25 -18.14
CA ASP A 685 -4.87 -28.54 -19.27
C ASP A 685 -5.88 -27.47 -18.81
N LEU A 686 -6.22 -26.55 -19.71
CA LEU A 686 -7.20 -25.47 -19.46
C LEU A 686 -8.55 -25.99 -18.99
N LYS A 687 -9.01 -27.12 -19.55
CA LYS A 687 -10.32 -27.68 -19.23
C LYS A 687 -10.36 -28.16 -17.79
N THR A 688 -9.37 -28.94 -17.36
CA THR A 688 -9.30 -29.50 -16.01
C THR A 688 -9.06 -28.39 -15.00
N SER A 689 -8.18 -27.43 -15.32
CA SER A 689 -7.93 -26.24 -14.49
C SER A 689 -9.22 -25.43 -14.28
N GLY A 690 -9.97 -25.15 -15.35
CA GLY A 690 -11.27 -24.47 -15.27
C GLY A 690 -12.28 -25.19 -14.38
N GLN A 691 -12.38 -26.53 -14.48
CA GLN A 691 -13.29 -27.31 -13.61
C GLN A 691 -12.96 -27.18 -12.12
N ILE A 692 -11.67 -27.04 -11.79
CA ILE A 692 -11.19 -26.81 -10.41
C ILE A 692 -11.52 -25.39 -9.96
N PHE A 693 -11.19 -24.39 -10.78
CA PHE A 693 -11.43 -22.97 -10.47
C PHE A 693 -12.91 -22.64 -10.30
N ASP A 694 -13.77 -23.26 -11.12
CA ASP A 694 -15.23 -23.13 -11.06
C ASP A 694 -15.85 -23.98 -9.94
N ARG A 695 -15.05 -24.83 -9.29
CA ARG A 695 -15.46 -25.68 -8.15
C ARG A 695 -16.65 -26.59 -8.50
N GLN A 696 -16.66 -27.13 -9.72
CA GLN A 696 -17.78 -27.93 -10.25
C GLN A 696 -17.97 -29.27 -9.52
N GLY A 697 -16.95 -29.73 -8.77
CA GLY A 697 -16.98 -31.01 -8.05
C GLY A 697 -16.69 -32.23 -8.93
N GLU A 698 -16.34 -32.02 -10.19
CA GLU A 698 -15.97 -33.07 -11.13
C GLU A 698 -14.59 -33.67 -10.82
N VAL A 699 -13.62 -32.83 -10.45
CA VAL A 699 -12.31 -33.30 -9.98
C VAL A 699 -12.40 -33.61 -8.49
N THR A 700 -12.13 -34.86 -8.11
CA THR A 700 -12.26 -35.34 -6.73
C THR A 700 -10.93 -35.44 -5.99
N LYS A 701 -9.82 -35.60 -6.73
CA LYS A 701 -8.46 -35.67 -6.20
C LYS A 701 -7.43 -35.43 -7.30
N ILE A 702 -6.30 -34.85 -6.91
CA ILE A 702 -5.12 -34.69 -7.75
C ILE A 702 -3.93 -35.33 -7.03
N LEU A 703 -3.23 -36.24 -7.70
CA LEU A 703 -1.96 -36.81 -7.25
C LEU A 703 -0.85 -36.23 -8.11
N VAL A 704 0.13 -35.58 -7.50
CA VAL A 704 1.27 -34.98 -8.17
C VAL A 704 2.52 -35.76 -7.77
N HIS A 705 3.17 -36.33 -8.76
CA HIS A 705 4.45 -37.03 -8.61
C HIS A 705 5.58 -36.03 -8.75
N LEU A 706 6.43 -35.94 -7.72
CA LEU A 706 7.54 -35.00 -7.66
C LEU A 706 8.86 -35.75 -7.54
N LYS A 707 9.92 -35.23 -8.18
CA LYS A 707 11.26 -35.76 -7.93
C LYS A 707 11.83 -35.18 -6.65
N GLU A 708 12.56 -35.99 -5.92
CA GLU A 708 13.28 -35.55 -4.73
C GLU A 708 14.34 -34.49 -5.05
N SER A 709 14.91 -34.51 -6.27
CA SER A 709 15.91 -33.54 -6.73
C SER A 709 15.38 -32.12 -6.88
N ASP A 710 14.06 -31.95 -6.93
CA ASP A 710 13.41 -30.66 -7.24
C ASP A 710 12.99 -29.94 -5.93
N LEU A 711 13.26 -30.55 -4.77
CA LEU A 711 12.97 -30.04 -3.43
C LEU A 711 14.21 -29.41 -2.77
N ARG A 712 13.97 -28.60 -1.73
CA ARG A 712 15.01 -27.93 -0.92
C ARG A 712 15.38 -28.68 0.36
#